data_AF-A0A524PXL2-F1
#
_entry.id   AF-A0A524PXL2-F1
#
_cell.length_a   1.000
_cell.length_b   1.000
_cell.length_c   1.000
_cell.angle_alpha   90.00
_cell.angle_beta   90.00
_cell.angle_gamma   90.00
#
_symmetry.space_group_name_H-M   'P 1'
#
loop_
_entity.id
_entity.type
_entity.pdbx_description
1 polymer ?
#
loop_
_entity_poly.entity_id
_entity_poly.type
_entity_poly.pdbx_seq_one_letter_code
_entity_poly.pdbx_strand_id
1 'polypeptide(L)'
;QCPFCSAVAGRVLFESDLVRGLWDGFPVSPGHALLVTRRHVSTWFDASPAEQQALTAALARVRGVIEERAQREGRPPPEGYNIGINAGAAAGQTIFHLHVHVIPRYVGDVADPRGGVRHVIPNKANYILRDGQGEYSRPKYVDEARLTTGPDAPLLRRLLADIDRSQRVDIAVAFVMLSGVALLFEHLRDVLERNGQLRLLTGDYLGVTDPQALLRLLDLPCEPELRVYETGRGTGFHLKSYICHFGDGGGAAYVGSSNLSRSALLDNVEWNFRVFLSADAVGFREAGNAFESLYQHPATTPIDPQWVSAYRARRPRGREDVTGVPLELPADIPKPHHVQHLALQALEGTRKRGNTAGLVVLATGLGKTWLSAFDSDQPGHFDRVLFVAHREEILTQALGTFRRIRPDANLGFYTGTQKDADADVLFASIQTLGKVSHLSNFNVNAFDYIVVDEFHHAAAASYRKLLNHFQPKFLLGLTATPDRTDGGDLLGLCQENLVYRCDLFEGIRRGLLSPFHYYGVPDTVNYANIPWRGTRFDPEELTTAVATLARAENVLGEYRRLGGHRTLAFCCSVTHADFMARYFRDQGISAAAVHSAPSSAPRANSLEELANGTLSVLFTVDILNEGVDIPAVDTVMLLRPTESNILWTQQVGRGLRRAEGKSFLTIIDYIGNHKSFLNKVRSAL
;
A
#
# COMPACT_ATOMS: atom_id res chain seq x y z
N GLN A 1 -36.11 47.81 -8.92
CA GLN A 1 -37.50 47.50 -9.29
C GLN A 1 -37.61 45.97 -9.44
N CYS A 2 -38.69 45.35 -8.95
CA CYS A 2 -38.83 43.88 -9.00
C CYS A 2 -39.01 43.39 -10.45
N PRO A 3 -38.16 42.46 -10.95
CA PRO A 3 -38.22 42.03 -12.34
C PRO A 3 -39.49 41.27 -12.72
N PHE A 4 -40.22 40.71 -11.74
CA PHE A 4 -41.48 40.00 -12.01
C PHE A 4 -42.70 40.93 -12.00
N CYS A 5 -42.67 42.00 -11.21
CA CYS A 5 -43.71 43.03 -11.19
C CYS A 5 -43.73 43.79 -12.52
N SER A 6 -42.55 44.12 -13.06
CA SER A 6 -42.36 44.82 -14.34
C SER A 6 -41.96 43.88 -15.49
N ALA A 7 -42.47 42.64 -15.50
CA ALA A 7 -42.10 41.66 -16.52
C ALA A 7 -42.41 42.17 -17.94
N VAL A 8 -41.44 42.04 -18.86
CA VAL A 8 -41.57 42.45 -20.27
C VAL A 8 -42.52 41.49 -21.00
N ALA A 9 -43.39 42.02 -21.86
CA ALA A 9 -44.44 41.25 -22.55
C ALA A 9 -43.93 39.96 -23.24
N GLY A 10 -42.74 39.98 -23.83
CA GLY A 10 -42.13 38.81 -24.50
C GLY A 10 -41.74 37.65 -23.57
N ARG A 11 -41.72 37.85 -22.24
CA ARG A 11 -41.45 36.79 -21.26
C ARG A 11 -42.71 36.20 -20.64
N VAL A 12 -43.89 36.78 -20.89
CA VAL A 12 -45.13 36.35 -20.26
C VAL A 12 -45.72 35.14 -20.99
N LEU A 13 -45.98 34.06 -20.25
CA LEU A 13 -46.62 32.84 -20.73
C LEU A 13 -48.14 32.98 -20.71
N PHE A 14 -48.63 33.37 -19.54
CA PHE A 14 -50.02 33.58 -19.24
C PHE A 14 -50.15 34.41 -17.97
N GLU A 15 -51.31 35.02 -17.80
CA GLU A 15 -51.68 35.74 -16.58
C GLU A 15 -53.06 35.29 -16.11
N SER A 16 -53.27 35.47 -14.81
CA SER A 16 -54.54 35.32 -14.11
C SER A 16 -54.59 36.38 -13.01
N ASP A 17 -55.70 36.44 -12.27
CA ASP A 17 -55.87 37.42 -11.19
C ASP A 17 -54.81 37.27 -10.09
N LEU A 18 -54.38 36.03 -9.80
CA LEU A 18 -53.47 35.73 -8.67
C LEU A 18 -52.06 35.31 -9.10
N VAL A 19 -51.89 34.72 -10.29
CA VAL A 19 -50.61 34.14 -10.75
C VAL A 19 -50.26 34.56 -12.17
N ARG A 20 -48.97 34.75 -12.41
CA ARG A 20 -48.35 35.04 -13.71
C ARG A 20 -47.31 33.96 -14.02
N GLY A 21 -47.40 33.36 -15.20
CA GLY A 21 -46.36 32.47 -15.73
C GLY A 21 -45.36 33.26 -16.58
N LEU A 22 -44.07 33.01 -16.41
CA LEU A 22 -42.98 33.68 -17.11
C LEU A 22 -41.97 32.68 -17.66
N TRP A 23 -41.33 32.97 -18.79
CA TRP A 23 -40.07 32.32 -19.17
C TRP A 23 -38.94 32.81 -18.26
N ASP A 24 -38.09 31.91 -17.79
CA ASP A 24 -36.87 32.30 -17.07
C ASP A 24 -35.92 33.07 -18.00
N GLY A 25 -35.21 34.06 -17.45
CA GLY A 25 -34.27 34.90 -18.20
C GLY A 25 -32.87 34.27 -18.30
N PHE A 26 -32.59 33.33 -17.40
CA PHE A 26 -31.37 32.54 -17.31
C PHE A 26 -31.77 31.05 -17.19
N PRO A 27 -32.34 30.47 -18.25
CA PRO A 27 -32.87 29.11 -18.19
C PRO A 27 -31.77 28.08 -17.92
N VAL A 28 -31.96 27.23 -16.90
CA VAL A 28 -31.03 26.12 -16.61
C VAL A 28 -31.25 24.92 -17.55
N SER A 29 -32.43 24.83 -18.15
CA SER A 29 -32.75 23.89 -19.21
C SER A 29 -33.72 24.55 -20.21
N PRO A 30 -33.76 24.06 -21.48
CA PRO A 30 -34.74 24.53 -22.45
C PRO A 30 -36.16 24.44 -21.90
N GLY A 31 -36.91 25.55 -21.98
CA GLY A 31 -38.27 25.63 -21.46
C GLY A 31 -38.40 25.89 -19.95
N HIS A 32 -37.32 26.25 -19.25
CA HIS A 32 -37.38 26.69 -17.86
C HIS A 32 -38.34 27.89 -17.69
N ALA A 33 -39.37 27.70 -16.86
CA ALA A 33 -40.41 28.67 -16.59
C ALA A 33 -40.52 28.98 -15.09
N LEU A 34 -41.10 30.14 -14.78
CA LEU A 34 -41.37 30.62 -13.43
C LEU A 34 -42.88 30.86 -13.27
N LEU A 35 -43.44 30.43 -12.15
CA LEU A 35 -44.78 30.83 -11.71
C LEU A 35 -44.67 31.81 -10.55
N VAL A 36 -45.20 33.01 -10.72
CA VAL A 36 -45.03 34.11 -9.76
C VAL A 36 -46.39 34.62 -9.31
N THR A 37 -46.52 34.97 -8.03
CA THR A 37 -47.72 35.67 -7.53
C THR A 37 -47.84 37.07 -8.14
N ARG A 38 -49.05 37.49 -8.49
CA ARG A 38 -49.34 38.86 -8.97
C ARG A 38 -49.05 39.90 -7.89
N ARG A 39 -49.42 39.59 -6.65
CA ARG A 39 -49.03 40.36 -5.47
C ARG A 39 -47.55 40.12 -5.16
N HIS A 40 -46.84 41.18 -4.80
CA HIS A 40 -45.44 41.08 -4.40
C HIS A 40 -45.38 40.58 -2.95
N VAL A 41 -45.25 39.25 -2.81
CA VAL A 41 -44.94 38.58 -1.55
C VAL A 41 -43.57 37.91 -1.64
N SER A 42 -42.82 37.85 -0.56
CA SER A 42 -41.41 37.43 -0.62
C SER A 42 -41.23 35.92 -0.72
N THR A 43 -41.93 35.13 0.09
CA THR A 43 -41.76 33.68 0.17
C THR A 43 -43.09 32.93 0.08
N TRP A 44 -43.03 31.60 -0.05
CA TRP A 44 -44.23 30.74 -0.05
C TRP A 44 -45.09 30.93 1.21
N PHE A 45 -44.43 31.19 2.34
CA PHE A 45 -45.07 31.35 3.64
C PHE A 45 -45.81 32.70 3.79
N ASP A 46 -45.52 33.67 2.93
CA ASP A 46 -46.17 35.00 2.93
C ASP A 46 -47.37 35.05 1.97
N ALA A 47 -47.55 34.03 1.13
CA ALA A 47 -48.67 33.92 0.20
C ALA A 47 -49.95 33.49 0.93
N SER A 48 -51.08 34.04 0.49
CA SER A 48 -52.39 33.61 0.97
C SER A 48 -52.71 32.18 0.50
N PRO A 49 -53.62 31.46 1.18
CA PRO A 49 -54.05 30.13 0.74
C PRO A 49 -54.57 30.10 -0.71
N ALA A 50 -55.27 31.16 -1.13
CA ALA A 50 -55.77 31.30 -2.51
C ALA A 50 -54.63 31.44 -3.52
N GLU A 51 -53.57 32.20 -3.20
CA GLU A 51 -52.39 32.34 -4.06
C GLU A 51 -51.60 31.02 -4.14
N GLN A 52 -51.41 30.32 -3.02
CA GLN A 52 -50.75 29.00 -2.98
C GLN A 52 -51.51 27.97 -3.83
N GLN A 53 -52.84 27.96 -3.73
CA GLN A 53 -53.70 27.09 -4.54
C GLN A 53 -53.61 27.46 -6.03
N ALA A 54 -53.64 28.75 -6.36
CA ALA A 54 -53.51 29.22 -7.74
C ALA A 54 -52.14 28.87 -8.34
N LEU A 55 -51.04 28.99 -7.58
CA LEU A 55 -49.70 28.58 -8.02
C LEU A 55 -49.63 27.08 -8.30
N THR A 56 -50.23 26.27 -7.42
CA THR A 56 -50.27 24.81 -7.58
C THR A 56 -51.08 24.42 -8.83
N ALA A 57 -52.24 25.04 -9.04
CA ALA A 57 -53.05 24.81 -10.25
C ALA A 57 -52.33 25.25 -11.54
N ALA A 58 -51.54 26.33 -11.46
CA ALA A 58 -50.78 26.85 -12.58
C ALA A 58 -49.65 25.92 -13.08
N LEU A 59 -49.21 24.95 -12.26
CA LEU A 59 -48.21 23.95 -12.67
C LEU A 59 -48.66 23.09 -13.86
N ALA A 60 -49.92 22.66 -13.87
CA ALA A 60 -50.47 21.88 -14.98
C ALA A 60 -50.55 22.71 -16.27
N ARG A 61 -50.95 23.99 -16.13
CA ARG A 61 -51.05 24.92 -17.26
C ARG A 61 -49.68 25.21 -17.88
N VAL A 62 -48.67 25.50 -17.07
CA VAL A 62 -47.33 25.84 -17.58
C VAL A 62 -46.66 24.64 -18.24
N ARG A 63 -46.89 23.42 -17.73
CA ARG A 63 -46.43 22.18 -18.37
C ARG A 63 -46.96 22.07 -19.81
N GLY A 64 -48.27 22.27 -20.01
CA GLY A 64 -48.87 22.23 -21.35
C GLY A 64 -48.23 23.26 -22.30
N VAL A 65 -48.02 24.49 -21.83
CA VAL A 65 -47.37 25.55 -22.62
C VAL A 65 -45.92 25.19 -23.01
N ILE A 66 -45.18 24.53 -22.11
CA ILE A 66 -43.82 24.06 -22.39
C ILE A 66 -43.83 22.96 -23.47
N GLU A 67 -44.72 21.98 -23.36
CA GLU A 67 -44.85 20.87 -24.32
C GLU A 67 -45.26 21.37 -25.71
N GLU A 68 -46.26 22.26 -25.80
CA GLU A 68 -46.68 22.89 -27.06
C GLU A 68 -45.56 23.70 -27.71
N ARG A 69 -44.73 24.37 -26.91
CA ARG A 69 -43.56 25.10 -27.42
C ARG A 69 -42.50 24.15 -27.97
N ALA A 70 -42.17 23.09 -27.24
CA ALA A 70 -41.22 22.08 -27.71
C ALA A 70 -41.67 21.48 -29.06
N GLN A 71 -42.97 21.17 -29.19
CA GLN A 71 -43.55 20.67 -30.43
C GLN A 71 -43.41 21.68 -31.59
N ARG A 72 -43.73 22.96 -31.36
CA ARG A 72 -43.57 24.02 -32.38
C ARG A 72 -42.12 24.26 -32.79
N GLU A 73 -41.18 24.07 -31.87
CA GLU A 73 -39.73 24.22 -32.11
C GLU A 73 -39.09 22.95 -32.69
N GLY A 74 -39.86 21.87 -32.94
CA GLY A 74 -39.33 20.60 -33.45
C GLY A 74 -38.43 19.87 -32.45
N ARG A 75 -38.58 20.14 -31.16
CA ARG A 75 -37.79 19.53 -30.07
C ARG A 75 -38.56 18.38 -29.43
N PRO A 76 -37.88 17.37 -28.88
CA PRO A 76 -38.55 16.33 -28.12
C PRO A 76 -39.27 16.94 -26.90
N PRO A 77 -40.43 16.39 -26.49
CA PRO A 77 -41.11 16.82 -25.28
C PRO A 77 -40.23 16.53 -24.05
N PRO A 78 -40.31 17.33 -22.98
CA PRO A 78 -39.63 17.02 -21.73
C PRO A 78 -40.05 15.66 -21.18
N GLU A 79 -39.08 14.91 -20.66
CA GLU A 79 -39.27 13.55 -20.11
C GLU A 79 -39.44 13.57 -18.58
N GLY A 80 -39.17 14.72 -17.96
CA GLY A 80 -39.40 14.94 -16.53
C GLY A 80 -39.40 16.43 -16.17
N TYR A 81 -39.66 16.74 -14.90
CA TYR A 81 -39.64 18.11 -14.39
C TYR A 81 -39.03 18.16 -12.98
N ASN A 82 -38.25 19.20 -12.71
CA ASN A 82 -37.95 19.63 -11.34
C ASN A 82 -38.76 20.88 -11.03
N ILE A 83 -39.48 20.84 -9.90
CA ILE A 83 -40.27 21.96 -9.41
C ILE A 83 -39.68 22.38 -8.06
N GLY A 84 -39.28 23.66 -7.95
CA GLY A 84 -38.51 24.14 -6.80
C GLY A 84 -38.90 25.55 -6.37
N ILE A 85 -38.80 25.82 -5.07
CA ILE A 85 -39.05 27.14 -4.48
C ILE A 85 -37.94 27.41 -3.48
N ASN A 86 -37.26 28.54 -3.62
CA ASN A 86 -36.29 29.01 -2.63
C ASN A 86 -36.96 30.07 -1.75
N ALA A 87 -36.99 29.84 -0.43
CA ALA A 87 -37.55 30.76 0.55
C ALA A 87 -36.46 31.29 1.48
N GLY A 88 -36.11 32.56 1.33
CA GLY A 88 -35.06 33.24 2.09
C GLY A 88 -33.66 33.14 1.46
N ALA A 89 -32.78 34.07 1.85
CA ALA A 89 -31.41 34.18 1.31
C ALA A 89 -30.60 32.89 1.49
N ALA A 90 -30.72 32.24 2.65
CA ALA A 90 -29.99 31.00 2.95
C ALA A 90 -30.37 29.83 2.05
N ALA A 91 -31.59 29.83 1.49
CA ALA A 91 -32.04 28.85 0.52
C ALA A 91 -31.65 29.21 -0.93
N GLY A 92 -30.84 30.26 -1.13
CA GLY A 92 -30.44 30.74 -2.45
C GLY A 92 -31.48 31.62 -3.15
N GLN A 93 -32.44 32.19 -2.42
CA GLN A 93 -33.39 33.15 -3.01
C GLN A 93 -32.69 34.49 -3.28
N THR A 94 -32.58 34.85 -4.56
CA THR A 94 -31.94 36.10 -5.00
C THR A 94 -32.95 37.20 -5.33
N ILE A 95 -34.16 36.81 -5.76
CA ILE A 95 -35.29 37.72 -5.98
C ILE A 95 -36.34 37.47 -4.90
N PHE A 96 -36.53 38.45 -4.01
CA PHE A 96 -37.48 38.39 -2.90
C PHE A 96 -38.92 38.70 -3.33
N HIS A 97 -39.37 37.93 -4.32
CA HIS A 97 -40.74 37.83 -4.79
C HIS A 97 -40.99 36.35 -5.10
N LEU A 98 -41.97 35.73 -4.45
CA LEU A 98 -42.28 34.31 -4.56
C LEU A 98 -42.40 33.88 -6.02
N HIS A 99 -41.51 32.97 -6.41
CA HIS A 99 -41.52 32.32 -7.71
C HIS A 99 -41.26 30.83 -7.54
N VAL A 100 -42.03 30.03 -8.27
CA VAL A 100 -41.87 28.59 -8.38
C VAL A 100 -41.15 28.30 -9.69
N HIS A 101 -39.98 27.69 -9.61
CA HIS A 101 -39.25 27.19 -10.76
C HIS A 101 -39.93 25.94 -11.30
N VAL A 102 -40.14 25.89 -12.61
CA VAL A 102 -40.61 24.71 -13.35
C VAL A 102 -39.59 24.43 -14.43
N ILE A 103 -38.72 23.46 -14.15
CA ILE A 103 -37.53 23.14 -14.94
C ILE A 103 -37.77 21.83 -15.69
N PRO A 104 -37.94 21.87 -17.02
CA PRO A 104 -38.04 20.66 -17.84
C PRO A 104 -36.73 19.87 -17.81
N ARG A 105 -36.83 18.54 -17.79
CA ARG A 105 -35.70 17.60 -17.79
C ARG A 105 -35.75 16.70 -19.00
N TYR A 106 -34.58 16.38 -19.53
CA TYR A 106 -34.40 15.56 -20.73
C TYR A 106 -33.39 14.45 -20.44
N VAL A 107 -33.56 13.26 -21.03
CA VAL A 107 -32.58 12.18 -20.84
C VAL A 107 -31.21 12.63 -21.37
N GLY A 108 -30.19 12.50 -20.53
CA GLY A 108 -28.82 12.90 -20.83
C GLY A 108 -28.49 14.38 -20.61
N ASP A 109 -29.43 15.18 -20.06
CA ASP A 109 -29.16 16.59 -19.73
C ASP A 109 -28.12 16.80 -18.62
N VAL A 110 -27.91 15.78 -17.78
CA VAL A 110 -26.82 15.67 -16.80
C VAL A 110 -26.34 14.21 -16.72
N ALA A 111 -25.08 14.00 -16.32
CA ALA A 111 -24.47 12.66 -16.26
C ALA A 111 -25.16 11.70 -15.26
N ASP A 112 -25.63 12.20 -14.11
CA ASP A 112 -26.39 11.42 -13.13
C ASP A 112 -27.54 12.27 -12.55
N PRO A 113 -28.80 12.07 -12.99
CA PRO A 113 -29.94 12.83 -12.51
C PRO A 113 -30.44 12.39 -11.12
N ARG A 114 -29.89 11.31 -10.55
CA ARG A 114 -30.31 10.81 -9.23
C ARG A 114 -29.96 11.82 -8.14
N GLY A 115 -30.78 11.90 -7.09
CA GLY A 115 -30.61 12.87 -6.01
C GLY A 115 -31.64 13.98 -5.96
N GLY A 116 -32.11 14.45 -7.13
CA GLY A 116 -33.16 15.48 -7.24
C GLY A 116 -32.87 16.70 -6.35
N VAL A 117 -33.78 17.00 -5.41
CA VAL A 117 -33.65 18.12 -4.45
C VAL A 117 -32.38 18.10 -3.62
N ARG A 118 -31.74 16.94 -3.44
CA ARG A 118 -30.50 16.85 -2.66
C ARG A 118 -29.31 17.52 -3.33
N HIS A 119 -29.37 17.77 -4.64
CA HIS A 119 -28.38 18.59 -5.36
C HIS A 119 -28.33 20.05 -4.90
N VAL A 120 -29.30 20.51 -4.09
CA VAL A 120 -29.20 21.80 -3.38
C VAL A 120 -27.94 21.86 -2.51
N ILE A 121 -27.50 20.72 -1.97
CA ILE A 121 -26.17 20.57 -1.36
C ILE A 121 -25.44 19.50 -2.17
N PRO A 122 -24.57 19.87 -3.14
CA PRO A 122 -24.02 18.95 -4.14
C PRO A 122 -23.52 17.61 -3.58
N ASN A 123 -22.80 17.65 -2.45
CA ASN A 123 -22.21 16.47 -1.81
C ASN A 123 -23.23 15.51 -1.13
N LYS A 124 -24.53 15.86 -1.11
CA LYS A 124 -25.61 15.01 -0.57
C LYS A 124 -26.49 14.38 -1.64
N ALA A 125 -26.22 14.67 -2.92
CA ALA A 125 -27.08 14.29 -4.03
C ALA A 125 -27.17 12.77 -4.27
N ASN A 126 -26.04 12.07 -4.27
CA ASN A 126 -25.99 10.66 -4.65
C ASN A 126 -26.05 9.72 -3.44
N TYR A 127 -27.26 9.34 -3.04
CA TYR A 127 -27.53 8.40 -1.93
C TYR A 127 -27.87 6.97 -2.41
N ILE A 128 -27.91 6.75 -3.73
CA ILE A 128 -28.21 5.45 -4.37
C ILE A 128 -27.03 4.97 -5.22
N LEU A 129 -25.84 5.59 -5.12
CA LEU A 129 -24.60 4.89 -5.47
C LEU A 129 -24.33 3.87 -4.35
N ARG A 130 -25.19 2.86 -4.34
CA ARG A 130 -25.00 1.58 -3.70
C ARG A 130 -24.14 0.80 -4.67
N ASP A 131 -22.86 0.71 -4.39
CA ASP A 131 -22.17 -0.53 -4.75
C ASP A 131 -22.92 -1.66 -4.05
N GLY A 132 -23.00 -2.84 -4.65
CA GLY A 132 -23.84 -3.97 -4.21
C GLY A 132 -23.58 -4.53 -2.79
N GLN A 133 -22.96 -3.77 -1.88
CA GLN A 133 -22.58 -4.14 -0.52
C GLN A 133 -22.87 -3.05 0.54
N GLY A 134 -23.86 -2.17 0.35
CA GLY A 134 -24.55 -1.55 1.49
C GLY A 134 -23.75 -0.66 2.47
N GLU A 135 -22.61 -0.07 2.08
CA GLU A 135 -21.87 0.89 2.92
C GLU A 135 -21.95 2.33 2.38
N TYR A 136 -22.09 3.30 3.30
CA TYR A 136 -21.73 4.69 3.05
C TYR A 136 -20.21 4.80 2.98
N SER A 137 -19.60 4.65 1.81
CA SER A 137 -18.21 5.07 1.63
C SER A 137 -18.15 6.59 1.56
N ARG A 138 -17.98 7.24 2.71
CA ARG A 138 -17.22 8.49 2.72
C ARG A 138 -15.74 8.10 2.66
N PRO A 139 -14.92 8.68 1.77
CA PRO A 139 -13.48 8.63 1.97
C PRO A 139 -13.17 9.29 3.32
N LYS A 140 -12.62 8.52 4.26
CA LYS A 140 -11.95 9.07 5.43
C LYS A 140 -10.76 9.89 4.93
N TYR A 141 -10.75 11.19 5.27
CA TYR A 141 -9.69 12.16 5.01
C TYR A 141 -9.27 12.36 3.54
N VAL A 142 -10.07 13.10 2.75
CA VAL A 142 -9.47 13.95 1.70
C VAL A 142 -9.33 15.34 2.29
N ASP A 143 -8.12 15.68 2.70
CA ASP A 143 -7.74 17.07 2.93
C ASP A 143 -7.96 17.83 1.60
N GLU A 144 -8.98 18.70 1.55
CA GLU A 144 -9.43 19.43 0.35
C GLU A 144 -8.40 20.44 -0.17
N ALA A 145 -7.38 20.75 0.64
CA ALA A 145 -6.35 21.70 0.25
C ALA A 145 -5.58 21.19 -0.98
N ARG A 146 -5.57 21.96 -2.06
CA ARG A 146 -4.83 21.62 -3.28
C ARG A 146 -3.33 21.92 -3.18
N LEU A 147 -2.91 22.67 -2.17
CA LEU A 147 -1.52 23.11 -2.00
C LEU A 147 -0.89 22.45 -0.78
N THR A 148 0.32 21.93 -0.94
CA THR A 148 1.24 21.55 0.16
C THR A 148 2.32 22.62 0.28
N THR A 149 2.67 23.04 1.51
CA THR A 149 3.53 24.22 1.74
C THR A 149 4.66 23.96 2.74
N GLY A 150 5.41 22.87 2.56
CA GLY A 150 6.58 22.56 3.38
C GLY A 150 6.26 21.83 4.69
N PRO A 151 6.99 22.10 5.80
CA PRO A 151 7.02 21.23 6.99
C PRO A 151 5.67 21.02 7.68
N ASP A 152 4.80 22.03 7.66
CA ASP A 152 3.48 21.97 8.31
C ASP A 152 2.48 21.13 7.51
N ALA A 153 2.70 20.99 6.20
CA ALA A 153 1.85 20.23 5.28
C ALA A 153 2.72 19.57 4.19
N PRO A 154 3.55 18.58 4.56
CA PRO A 154 4.55 18.00 3.67
C PRO A 154 3.89 17.21 2.54
N LEU A 155 4.55 17.20 1.37
CA LEU A 155 4.07 16.46 0.21
C LEU A 155 3.96 14.95 0.49
N LEU A 156 4.92 14.40 1.23
CA LEU A 156 5.06 12.95 1.43
C LEU A 156 3.73 12.30 1.83
N ARG A 157 3.09 12.80 2.90
CA ARG A 157 1.88 12.18 3.45
C ARG A 157 0.76 12.04 2.41
N ARG A 158 0.58 13.06 1.56
CA ARG A 158 -0.49 13.07 0.55
C ARG A 158 -0.12 12.25 -0.67
N LEU A 159 1.15 12.31 -1.06
CA LEU A 159 1.69 11.53 -2.16
C LEU A 159 1.60 10.02 -1.86
N LEU A 160 1.98 9.58 -0.66
CA LEU A 160 1.88 8.18 -0.24
C LEU A 160 0.42 7.67 -0.32
N ALA A 161 -0.53 8.44 0.22
CA ALA A 161 -1.95 8.09 0.16
C ALA A 161 -2.49 7.94 -1.28
N ASP A 162 -1.95 8.71 -2.23
CA ASP A 162 -2.30 8.60 -3.64
C ASP A 162 -1.60 7.44 -4.35
N ILE A 163 -0.32 7.20 -4.05
CA ILE A 163 0.44 6.05 -4.55
C ILE A 163 -0.24 4.75 -4.12
N ASP A 164 -0.67 4.65 -2.87
CA ASP A 164 -1.34 3.47 -2.32
C ASP A 164 -2.61 3.08 -3.06
N ARG A 165 -3.31 4.04 -3.67
CA ARG A 165 -4.53 3.81 -4.46
C ARG A 165 -4.27 3.67 -5.96
N SER A 166 -3.01 3.82 -6.38
CA SER A 166 -2.64 3.89 -7.79
C SER A 166 -2.46 2.50 -8.42
N GLN A 167 -2.91 2.38 -9.68
CA GLN A 167 -2.52 1.31 -10.60
C GLN A 167 -1.35 1.73 -11.49
N ARG A 168 -1.12 3.03 -11.68
CA ARG A 168 0.07 3.53 -12.37
C ARG A 168 0.59 4.78 -11.68
N VAL A 169 1.91 4.85 -11.51
CA VAL A 169 2.61 5.99 -10.95
C VAL A 169 3.67 6.47 -11.94
N ASP A 170 3.55 7.71 -12.38
CA ASP A 170 4.49 8.38 -13.27
C ASP A 170 5.23 9.47 -12.50
N ILE A 171 6.55 9.36 -12.41
CA ILE A 171 7.41 10.30 -11.66
C ILE A 171 8.38 10.94 -12.64
N ALA A 172 8.43 12.26 -12.68
CA ALA A 172 9.43 13.00 -13.45
C ALA A 172 10.08 14.08 -12.58
N VAL A 173 11.30 13.84 -12.13
CA VAL A 173 12.02 14.70 -11.17
C VAL A 173 13.43 15.00 -11.63
N ALA A 174 13.94 16.19 -11.33
CA ALA A 174 15.25 16.63 -11.80
C ALA A 174 16.40 15.75 -11.31
N PHE A 175 16.28 15.32 -10.05
CA PHE A 175 17.22 14.40 -9.43
C PHE A 175 16.51 13.51 -8.41
N VAL A 176 17.18 12.40 -8.09
CA VAL A 176 16.74 11.39 -7.13
C VAL A 176 17.84 11.16 -6.10
N MET A 177 17.49 11.19 -4.82
CA MET A 177 18.39 10.88 -3.70
C MET A 177 17.96 9.59 -3.00
N LEU A 178 18.91 8.84 -2.42
CA LEU A 178 18.61 7.58 -1.74
C LEU A 178 17.63 7.79 -0.58
N SER A 179 17.75 8.93 0.12
CA SER A 179 16.87 9.32 1.22
C SER A 179 15.39 9.43 0.79
N GLY A 180 15.12 9.97 -0.41
CA GLY A 180 13.78 10.14 -0.95
C GLY A 180 13.22 8.82 -1.46
N VAL A 181 14.04 8.03 -2.15
CA VAL A 181 13.67 6.67 -2.55
C VAL A 181 13.29 5.85 -1.33
N ALA A 182 14.06 5.92 -0.23
CA ALA A 182 13.78 5.17 0.98
C ALA A 182 12.38 5.46 1.58
N LEU A 183 11.84 6.67 1.40
CA LEU A 183 10.51 7.04 1.88
C LEU A 183 9.38 6.45 1.01
N LEU A 184 9.60 6.32 -0.30
CA LEU A 184 8.57 5.84 -1.24
C LEU A 184 8.71 4.35 -1.56
N PHE A 185 9.86 3.74 -1.28
CA PHE A 185 10.25 2.42 -1.80
C PHE A 185 9.19 1.34 -1.54
N GLU A 186 8.71 1.23 -0.30
CA GLU A 186 7.75 0.20 0.08
C GLU A 186 6.37 0.43 -0.58
N HIS A 187 5.95 1.69 -0.72
CA HIS A 187 4.69 2.03 -1.41
C HIS A 187 4.75 1.79 -2.91
N LEU A 188 5.88 2.10 -3.55
CA LEU A 188 6.13 1.80 -4.96
C LEU A 188 6.19 0.29 -5.20
N ARG A 189 6.82 -0.46 -4.30
CA ARG A 189 6.83 -1.93 -4.33
C ARG A 189 5.41 -2.47 -4.25
N ASP A 190 4.59 -1.97 -3.33
CA ASP A 190 3.19 -2.37 -3.16
C ASP A 190 2.33 -2.08 -4.41
N VAL A 191 2.62 -1.01 -5.17
CA VAL A 191 1.96 -0.76 -6.47
C VAL A 191 2.30 -1.85 -7.47
N LEU A 192 3.59 -2.19 -7.62
CA LEU A 192 4.06 -3.20 -8.57
C LEU A 192 3.57 -4.60 -8.21
N GLU A 193 3.60 -4.97 -6.93
CA GLU A 193 3.10 -6.28 -6.44
C GLU A 193 1.58 -6.45 -6.68
N ARG A 194 0.82 -5.35 -6.81
CA ARG A 194 -0.61 -5.37 -7.17
C ARG A 194 -0.84 -5.31 -8.69
N ASN A 195 0.16 -5.66 -9.50
CA ASN A 195 0.18 -5.56 -10.96
C ASN A 195 0.02 -4.12 -11.49
N GLY A 196 0.44 -3.13 -10.71
CA GLY A 196 0.54 -1.75 -11.16
C GLY A 196 1.79 -1.50 -12.00
N GLN A 197 1.92 -0.27 -12.51
CA GLN A 197 3.06 0.17 -13.32
C GLN A 197 3.76 1.36 -12.66
N LEU A 198 5.09 1.35 -12.66
CA LEU A 198 5.93 2.48 -12.26
C LEU A 198 6.76 2.94 -13.45
N ARG A 199 6.63 4.22 -13.80
CA ARG A 199 7.49 4.90 -14.78
C ARG A 199 8.18 6.06 -14.11
N LEU A 200 9.51 6.03 -14.06
CA LEU A 200 10.31 7.09 -13.45
C LEU A 200 11.29 7.66 -14.47
N LEU A 201 11.25 8.98 -14.62
CA LEU A 201 12.21 9.75 -15.40
C LEU A 201 12.98 10.70 -14.49
N THR A 202 14.30 10.55 -14.47
CA THR A 202 15.21 11.47 -13.76
C THR A 202 16.15 12.19 -14.70
N GLY A 203 16.92 13.17 -14.23
CA GLY A 203 17.98 13.83 -14.98
C GLY A 203 19.39 13.41 -14.53
N ASP A 204 20.36 13.52 -15.45
CA ASP A 204 21.79 13.48 -15.12
C ASP A 204 22.40 14.90 -14.90
N TYR A 205 21.55 15.92 -14.99
CA TYR A 205 21.92 17.33 -14.88
C TYR A 205 22.72 17.61 -13.60
N LEU A 206 23.85 18.30 -13.76
CA LEU A 206 24.80 18.65 -12.70
C LEU A 206 25.38 17.46 -11.91
N GLY A 207 25.09 16.22 -12.30
CA GLY A 207 25.54 15.04 -11.56
C GLY A 207 24.94 14.93 -10.17
N VAL A 208 23.74 15.46 -9.92
CA VAL A 208 23.15 15.45 -8.57
C VAL A 208 22.61 14.09 -8.18
N THR A 209 21.87 13.43 -9.07
CA THR A 209 21.24 12.11 -8.85
C THR A 209 22.20 11.12 -8.19
N ASP A 210 21.73 10.45 -7.14
CA ASP A 210 22.53 9.49 -6.38
C ASP A 210 22.54 8.12 -7.08
N PRO A 211 23.72 7.59 -7.49
CA PRO A 211 23.82 6.25 -8.09
C PRO A 211 23.23 5.13 -7.20
N GLN A 212 23.36 5.23 -5.87
CA GLN A 212 22.80 4.23 -4.97
C GLN A 212 21.27 4.26 -4.95
N ALA A 213 20.68 5.44 -5.14
CA ALA A 213 19.23 5.58 -5.27
C ALA A 213 18.70 4.90 -6.54
N LEU A 214 19.45 4.99 -7.64
CA LEU A 214 19.11 4.33 -8.90
C LEU A 214 19.21 2.80 -8.78
N LEU A 215 20.30 2.29 -8.21
CA LEU A 215 20.42 0.84 -7.92
C LEU A 215 19.29 0.39 -7.00
N ARG A 216 18.96 1.18 -5.98
CA ARG A 216 17.85 0.86 -5.09
C ARG A 216 16.51 0.80 -5.83
N LEU A 217 16.23 1.71 -6.76
CA LEU A 217 15.01 1.65 -7.57
C LEU A 217 14.99 0.43 -8.50
N LEU A 218 16.15 0.03 -9.06
CA LEU A 218 16.28 -1.19 -9.86
C LEU A 218 16.03 -2.47 -9.05
N ASP A 219 16.19 -2.43 -7.72
CA ASP A 219 15.87 -3.55 -6.83
C ASP A 219 14.35 -3.79 -6.65
N LEU A 220 13.48 -2.92 -7.21
CA LEU A 220 12.03 -3.14 -7.17
C LEU A 220 11.62 -4.36 -8.01
N PRO A 221 10.61 -5.14 -7.57
CA PRO A 221 10.10 -6.28 -8.32
C PRO A 221 9.37 -5.85 -9.59
N CYS A 222 9.13 -6.80 -10.50
CA CYS A 222 8.32 -6.60 -11.72
C CYS A 222 8.89 -5.56 -12.71
N GLU A 223 10.21 -5.34 -12.70
CA GLU A 223 10.96 -4.49 -13.63
C GLU A 223 10.35 -3.07 -13.80
N PRO A 224 10.65 -2.12 -12.89
CA PRO A 224 10.17 -0.74 -13.06
C PRO A 224 10.77 -0.11 -14.33
N GLU A 225 10.00 0.75 -15.00
CA GLU A 225 10.54 1.47 -16.16
C GLU A 225 11.28 2.73 -15.71
N LEU A 226 12.59 2.60 -15.56
CA LEU A 226 13.47 3.70 -15.14
C LEU A 226 14.19 4.27 -16.37
N ARG A 227 14.05 5.58 -16.57
CA ARG A 227 14.75 6.31 -17.63
C ARG A 227 15.48 7.52 -17.06
N VAL A 228 16.51 7.93 -17.76
CA VAL A 228 17.25 9.18 -17.51
C VAL A 228 17.15 10.07 -18.73
N TYR A 229 16.87 11.35 -18.51
CA TYR A 229 17.03 12.40 -19.51
C TYR A 229 18.49 12.87 -19.49
N GLU A 230 19.23 12.58 -20.56
CA GLU A 230 20.63 12.95 -20.69
C GLU A 230 20.75 14.38 -21.21
N THR A 231 21.20 15.29 -20.34
CA THR A 231 21.12 16.74 -20.58
C THR A 231 22.16 17.33 -21.53
N GLY A 232 23.17 16.55 -21.94
CA GLY A 232 24.25 17.04 -22.79
C GLY A 232 24.91 18.32 -22.24
N ARG A 233 25.46 19.16 -23.14
CA ARG A 233 26.08 20.47 -22.79
C ARG A 233 25.16 21.68 -23.02
N GLY A 234 23.84 21.59 -22.87
CA GLY A 234 23.00 22.75 -23.25
C GLY A 234 21.62 22.93 -22.64
N THR A 235 20.94 21.89 -22.17
CA THR A 235 19.55 22.04 -21.72
C THR A 235 19.40 21.59 -20.27
N GLY A 236 19.03 22.51 -19.38
CA GLY A 236 18.77 22.20 -17.99
C GLY A 236 17.52 21.33 -17.84
N PHE A 237 17.61 20.27 -17.03
CA PHE A 237 16.47 19.42 -16.70
C PHE A 237 16.10 19.64 -15.24
N HIS A 238 14.99 20.37 -15.01
CA HIS A 238 14.57 20.83 -13.67
C HIS A 238 13.09 20.58 -13.35
N LEU A 239 12.50 19.53 -13.93
CA LEU A 239 11.12 19.15 -13.68
C LEU A 239 10.93 18.56 -12.28
N LYS A 240 9.77 18.76 -11.64
CA LYS A 240 9.28 17.91 -10.54
C LYS A 240 7.78 17.70 -10.69
N SER A 241 7.40 16.45 -10.99
CA SER A 241 6.02 16.05 -11.20
C SER A 241 5.81 14.62 -10.72
N TYR A 242 4.66 14.38 -10.10
CA TYR A 242 4.20 13.06 -9.67
C TYR A 242 2.76 12.86 -10.13
N ILE A 243 2.47 11.85 -10.92
CA ILE A 243 1.14 11.58 -11.46
C ILE A 243 0.71 10.18 -11.03
N CYS A 244 -0.37 10.13 -10.28
CA CYS A 244 -0.97 8.93 -9.71
C CYS A 244 -2.29 8.64 -10.45
N HIS A 245 -2.36 7.50 -11.12
CA HIS A 245 -3.57 7.02 -11.81
C HIS A 245 -4.21 5.94 -10.95
N PHE A 246 -5.43 6.19 -10.44
CA PHE A 246 -6.10 5.33 -9.48
C PHE A 246 -6.83 4.17 -10.15
N GLY A 247 -7.01 3.06 -9.42
CA GLY A 247 -7.69 1.88 -9.95
C GLY A 247 -9.20 2.02 -10.17
N ASP A 248 -9.82 3.06 -9.61
CA ASP A 248 -11.23 3.40 -9.79
C ASP A 248 -11.49 4.31 -11.01
N GLY A 249 -10.45 4.56 -11.83
CA GLY A 249 -10.49 5.48 -12.96
C GLY A 249 -10.29 6.95 -12.57
N GLY A 250 -10.06 7.25 -11.28
CA GLY A 250 -9.62 8.56 -10.81
C GLY A 250 -8.12 8.81 -11.01
N GLY A 251 -7.64 9.96 -10.54
CA GLY A 251 -6.22 10.27 -10.52
C GLY A 251 -5.89 11.59 -9.85
N ALA A 252 -4.64 11.74 -9.43
CA ALA A 252 -4.08 12.97 -8.88
C ALA A 252 -2.70 13.26 -9.50
N ALA A 253 -2.47 14.50 -9.89
CA ALA A 253 -1.19 14.99 -10.38
C ALA A 253 -0.64 16.08 -9.46
N TYR A 254 0.65 16.04 -9.17
CA TYR A 254 1.38 17.02 -8.39
C TYR A 254 2.41 17.70 -9.27
N VAL A 255 2.41 19.02 -9.30
CA VAL A 255 3.43 19.84 -9.98
C VAL A 255 3.93 20.88 -9.00
N GLY A 256 5.25 21.01 -8.87
CA GLY A 256 5.83 21.87 -7.84
C GLY A 256 7.34 21.89 -7.79
N SER A 257 7.86 22.10 -6.59
CA SER A 257 9.29 22.29 -6.33
C SER A 257 9.98 21.06 -5.69
N SER A 258 9.23 20.04 -5.26
CA SER A 258 9.78 18.87 -4.53
C SER A 258 10.41 17.79 -5.43
N ASN A 259 11.74 17.63 -5.38
CA ASN A 259 12.43 16.46 -5.96
C ASN A 259 12.25 15.20 -5.10
N LEU A 260 12.71 14.05 -5.59
CA LEU A 260 12.69 12.80 -4.84
C LEU A 260 13.85 12.74 -3.84
N SER A 261 13.77 13.55 -2.79
CA SER A 261 14.69 13.57 -1.64
C SER A 261 13.91 13.71 -0.34
N ARG A 262 14.48 13.27 0.79
CA ARG A 262 13.83 13.41 2.10
C ARG A 262 13.54 14.88 2.41
N SER A 263 14.56 15.72 2.24
CA SER A 263 14.47 17.16 2.47
C SER A 263 13.31 17.80 1.69
N ALA A 264 13.18 17.50 0.39
CA ALA A 264 12.12 18.08 -0.44
C ALA A 264 10.71 17.50 -0.20
N LEU A 265 10.61 16.28 0.34
CA LEU A 265 9.32 15.64 0.59
C LEU A 265 8.76 15.93 1.99
N LEU A 266 9.62 16.27 2.96
CA LEU A 266 9.28 16.43 4.37
C LEU A 266 9.73 17.76 4.99
N ASP A 267 11.00 18.11 4.83
CA ASP A 267 11.66 19.06 5.74
C ASP A 267 11.77 20.49 5.17
N ASN A 268 11.82 20.65 3.86
CA ASN A 268 12.03 21.93 3.19
C ASN A 268 10.71 22.68 2.97
N VAL A 269 10.83 24.00 2.80
CA VAL A 269 9.71 24.84 2.34
C VAL A 269 9.52 24.65 0.84
N GLU A 270 8.61 23.74 0.49
CA GLU A 270 8.30 23.36 -0.89
C GLU A 270 6.82 23.60 -1.20
N TRP A 271 6.53 24.03 -2.43
CA TRP A 271 5.16 24.20 -2.90
C TRP A 271 4.85 23.16 -3.97
N ASN A 272 3.76 22.41 -3.76
CA ASN A 272 3.25 21.49 -4.76
C ASN A 272 1.75 21.65 -4.89
N PHE A 273 1.29 21.82 -6.12
CA PHE A 273 -0.11 21.94 -6.45
C PHE A 273 -0.65 20.59 -6.93
N ARG A 274 -1.73 20.14 -6.29
CA ARG A 274 -2.41 18.88 -6.55
C ARG A 274 -3.66 19.11 -7.41
N VAL A 275 -3.71 18.42 -8.54
CA VAL A 275 -4.83 18.42 -9.50
C VAL A 275 -5.50 17.06 -9.47
N PHE A 276 -6.81 17.02 -9.21
CA PHE A 276 -7.60 15.79 -9.25
C PHE A 276 -8.33 15.67 -10.58
N LEU A 277 -8.33 14.48 -11.18
CA LEU A 277 -9.07 14.19 -12.40
C LEU A 277 -10.57 14.51 -12.30
N SER A 278 -11.18 14.25 -11.14
CA SER A 278 -12.60 14.53 -10.88
C SER A 278 -12.94 16.01 -10.80
N ALA A 279 -11.98 16.85 -10.43
CA ALA A 279 -12.17 18.29 -10.25
C ALA A 279 -11.67 19.11 -11.44
N ASP A 280 -10.64 18.64 -12.15
CA ASP A 280 -10.04 19.27 -13.31
C ASP A 280 -9.46 18.23 -14.26
N ALA A 281 -10.33 17.74 -15.14
CA ALA A 281 -9.95 16.72 -16.10
C ALA A 281 -9.05 17.26 -17.23
N VAL A 282 -9.06 18.57 -17.49
CA VAL A 282 -8.22 19.18 -18.52
C VAL A 282 -6.79 19.26 -18.01
N GLY A 283 -6.57 19.87 -16.84
CA GLY A 283 -5.24 20.02 -16.25
C GLY A 283 -4.57 18.67 -15.97
N PHE A 284 -5.33 17.67 -15.52
CA PHE A 284 -4.79 16.31 -15.33
C PHE A 284 -4.29 15.69 -16.65
N ARG A 285 -5.06 15.83 -17.74
CA ARG A 285 -4.65 15.32 -19.07
C ARG A 285 -3.45 16.07 -19.64
N GLU A 286 -3.37 17.38 -19.42
CA GLU A 286 -2.20 18.17 -19.84
C GLU A 286 -0.93 17.71 -19.13
N ALA A 287 -0.98 17.50 -17.81
CA ALA A 287 0.15 16.96 -17.05
C ALA A 287 0.57 15.56 -17.56
N GLY A 288 -0.40 14.68 -17.82
CA GLY A 288 -0.14 13.36 -18.40
C GLY A 288 0.51 13.42 -19.78
N ASN A 289 -0.01 14.25 -20.70
CA ASN A 289 0.54 14.42 -22.04
C ASN A 289 1.96 15.00 -22.01
N ALA A 290 2.22 15.96 -21.10
CA ALA A 290 3.55 16.52 -20.91
C ALA A 290 4.56 15.46 -20.43
N PHE A 291 4.13 14.58 -19.51
CA PHE A 291 4.95 13.43 -19.09
C PHE A 291 5.25 12.50 -20.27
N GLU A 292 4.25 12.09 -21.05
CA GLU A 292 4.44 11.19 -22.20
C GLU A 292 5.40 11.78 -23.24
N SER A 293 5.24 13.06 -23.59
CA SER A 293 6.12 13.74 -24.53
C SER A 293 7.57 13.76 -24.05
N LEU A 294 7.79 13.89 -22.76
CA LEU A 294 9.13 13.91 -22.18
C LEU A 294 9.71 12.50 -22.07
N TYR A 295 8.89 11.53 -21.67
CA TYR A 295 9.27 10.13 -21.50
C TYR A 295 9.68 9.46 -22.82
N GLN A 296 9.05 9.88 -23.93
CA GLN A 296 9.37 9.41 -25.29
C GLN A 296 10.45 10.27 -25.99
N HIS A 297 11.02 11.26 -25.30
CA HIS A 297 11.99 12.15 -25.91
C HIS A 297 13.28 11.40 -26.29
N PRO A 298 13.92 11.68 -27.45
CA PRO A 298 15.11 10.96 -27.92
C PRO A 298 16.32 11.04 -26.98
N ALA A 299 16.38 12.05 -26.12
CA ALA A 299 17.40 12.19 -25.08
C ALA A 299 17.14 11.33 -23.83
N THR A 300 16.13 10.45 -23.85
CA THR A 300 15.85 9.55 -22.74
C THR A 300 16.40 8.15 -22.97
N THR A 301 17.22 7.69 -22.03
CA THR A 301 17.88 6.38 -22.09
C THR A 301 17.38 5.51 -20.92
N PRO A 302 17.12 4.21 -21.11
CA PRO A 302 16.84 3.30 -20.00
C PRO A 302 18.00 3.25 -19.00
N ILE A 303 17.69 3.16 -17.71
CA ILE A 303 18.68 3.00 -16.64
C ILE A 303 18.85 1.50 -16.37
N ASP A 304 20.08 1.02 -16.46
CA ASP A 304 20.49 -0.32 -16.06
C ASP A 304 21.76 -0.27 -15.17
N PRO A 305 22.19 -1.40 -14.54
CA PRO A 305 23.38 -1.40 -13.69
C PRO A 305 24.66 -0.93 -14.39
N GLN A 306 24.80 -1.16 -15.70
CA GLN A 306 25.97 -0.73 -16.47
C GLN A 306 25.97 0.79 -16.64
N TRP A 307 24.81 1.37 -16.97
CA TRP A 307 24.62 2.82 -17.05
C TRP A 307 24.92 3.48 -15.70
N VAL A 308 24.45 2.92 -14.58
CA VAL A 308 24.72 3.48 -13.24
C VAL A 308 26.21 3.47 -12.92
N SER A 309 26.92 2.40 -13.28
CA SER A 309 28.39 2.31 -13.13
C SER A 309 29.11 3.39 -13.96
N ALA A 310 28.73 3.56 -15.23
CA ALA A 310 29.28 4.59 -16.11
C ALA A 310 28.97 6.01 -15.61
N TYR A 311 27.74 6.26 -15.15
CA TYR A 311 27.31 7.52 -14.56
C TYR A 311 28.13 7.88 -13.32
N ARG A 312 28.34 6.91 -12.42
CA ARG A 312 29.18 7.08 -11.23
C ARG A 312 30.62 7.47 -11.59
N ALA A 313 31.19 6.87 -12.63
CA ALA A 313 32.54 7.19 -13.09
C ALA A 313 32.67 8.61 -13.67
N ARG A 314 31.64 9.11 -14.36
CA ARG A 314 31.63 10.46 -14.97
C ARG A 314 31.08 11.57 -14.06
N ARG A 315 30.48 11.23 -12.91
CA ARG A 315 29.89 12.19 -11.96
C ARG A 315 30.96 13.12 -11.39
N PRO A 316 30.79 14.45 -11.44
CA PRO A 316 31.71 15.40 -10.80
C PRO A 316 31.78 15.16 -9.29
N ARG A 317 32.99 15.02 -8.72
CA ARG A 317 33.17 14.88 -7.26
C ARG A 317 33.11 16.26 -6.59
N GLY A 318 32.43 16.36 -5.44
CA GLY A 318 32.52 17.51 -4.51
C GLY A 318 31.75 18.78 -4.92
N ARG A 319 30.57 18.66 -5.53
CA ARG A 319 29.75 19.82 -5.95
C ARG A 319 28.45 20.03 -5.17
N GLU A 320 28.25 19.31 -4.06
CA GLU A 320 27.06 19.42 -3.21
C GLU A 320 26.82 20.88 -2.73
N ASP A 321 27.88 21.68 -2.56
CA ASP A 321 27.77 23.08 -2.14
C ASP A 321 27.31 24.07 -3.23
N VAL A 322 27.39 23.72 -4.53
CA VAL A 322 27.16 24.68 -5.64
C VAL A 322 25.72 24.63 -6.17
N THR A 323 25.00 23.54 -5.93
CA THR A 323 23.67 23.32 -6.55
C THR A 323 22.50 23.73 -5.66
N GLY A 324 22.76 24.22 -4.43
CA GLY A 324 21.72 24.53 -3.45
C GLY A 324 20.91 23.31 -2.99
N VAL A 325 21.38 22.10 -3.32
CA VAL A 325 20.79 20.85 -2.86
C VAL A 325 21.32 20.57 -1.45
N PRO A 326 20.46 20.36 -0.45
CA PRO A 326 20.90 20.03 0.90
C PRO A 326 21.87 18.84 0.88
N LEU A 327 22.98 18.95 1.61
CA LEU A 327 23.91 17.85 1.81
C LEU A 327 23.19 16.75 2.61
N GLU A 328 22.71 15.72 1.93
CA GLU A 328 22.14 14.55 2.56
C GLU A 328 23.26 13.53 2.79
N LEU A 329 23.74 13.43 4.03
CA LEU A 329 24.72 12.43 4.41
C LEU A 329 24.19 11.02 4.08
N PRO A 330 25.01 10.13 3.51
CA PRO A 330 24.63 8.73 3.32
C PRO A 330 24.12 8.14 4.63
N ALA A 331 23.07 7.33 4.56
CA ALA A 331 22.56 6.65 5.75
C ALA A 331 23.69 5.78 6.36
N ASP A 332 23.88 5.88 7.68
CA ASP A 332 24.87 5.07 8.38
C ASP A 332 24.63 3.58 8.08
N ILE A 333 25.67 2.89 7.62
CA ILE A 333 25.63 1.43 7.45
C ILE A 333 25.36 0.83 8.83
N PRO A 334 24.28 0.05 9.00
CA PRO A 334 23.93 -0.53 10.30
C PRO A 334 25.09 -1.35 10.85
N LYS A 335 25.38 -1.22 12.14
CA LYS A 335 26.42 -2.02 12.80
C LYS A 335 25.83 -3.30 13.37
N PRO A 336 26.58 -4.42 13.37
CA PRO A 336 26.13 -5.65 14.00
C PRO A 336 25.91 -5.43 15.50
N HIS A 337 24.73 -5.80 16.00
CA HIS A 337 24.47 -5.80 17.44
C HIS A 337 25.27 -6.91 18.16
N HIS A 338 25.29 -6.89 19.49
CA HIS A 338 26.12 -7.77 20.32
C HIS A 338 26.04 -9.27 19.93
N VAL A 339 24.84 -9.79 19.68
CA VAL A 339 24.63 -11.21 19.30
C VAL A 339 25.23 -11.52 17.94
N GLN A 340 25.01 -10.64 16.95
CA GLN A 340 25.63 -10.78 15.64
C GLN A 340 27.15 -10.72 15.76
N HIS A 341 27.69 -9.84 16.61
CA HIS A 341 29.14 -9.76 16.82
C HIS A 341 29.71 -11.07 17.37
N LEU A 342 29.06 -11.68 18.38
CA LEU A 342 29.46 -12.99 18.90
C LEU A 342 29.36 -14.10 17.83
N ALA A 343 28.30 -14.09 17.03
CA ALA A 343 28.13 -15.07 15.95
C ALA A 343 29.19 -14.90 14.84
N LEU A 344 29.52 -13.66 14.47
CA LEU A 344 30.59 -13.33 13.50
C LEU A 344 31.96 -13.79 14.02
N GLN A 345 32.28 -13.55 15.29
CA GLN A 345 33.51 -14.05 15.92
C GLN A 345 33.57 -15.58 15.92
N ALA A 346 32.44 -16.25 16.19
CA ALA A 346 32.36 -17.71 16.13
C ALA A 346 32.53 -18.24 14.70
N LEU A 347 31.98 -17.54 13.70
CA LEU A 347 32.15 -17.86 12.29
C LEU A 347 33.61 -17.69 11.83
N GLU A 348 34.26 -16.61 12.22
CA GLU A 348 35.68 -16.40 11.95
C GLU A 348 36.55 -17.49 12.62
N GLY A 349 36.27 -17.78 13.89
CA GLY A 349 36.94 -18.84 14.64
C GLY A 349 36.74 -20.22 14.01
N THR A 350 35.56 -20.51 13.47
CA THR A 350 35.32 -21.80 12.80
C THR A 350 36.09 -21.95 11.50
N ARG A 351 36.22 -20.88 10.72
CA ARG A 351 37.02 -20.88 9.48
C ARG A 351 38.50 -21.03 9.76
N LYS A 352 39.01 -20.37 10.82
CA LYS A 352 40.40 -20.52 11.28
C LYS A 352 40.74 -21.97 11.68
N ARG A 353 39.74 -22.75 12.12
CA ARG A 353 39.87 -24.20 12.40
C ARG A 353 39.81 -25.09 11.16
N GLY A 354 39.62 -24.52 9.97
CA GLY A 354 39.56 -25.25 8.69
C GLY A 354 38.18 -25.77 8.31
N ASN A 355 37.13 -25.44 9.06
CA ASN A 355 35.77 -25.88 8.71
C ASN A 355 35.24 -25.07 7.52
N THR A 356 34.67 -25.77 6.53
CA THR A 356 34.10 -25.17 5.31
C THR A 356 32.58 -25.10 5.33
N ALA A 357 31.94 -25.62 6.39
CA ALA A 357 30.51 -25.47 6.61
C ALA A 357 30.22 -25.18 8.09
N GLY A 358 29.08 -24.55 8.37
CA GLY A 358 28.63 -24.31 9.73
C GLY A 358 27.17 -23.94 9.84
N LEU A 359 26.53 -24.37 10.94
CA LEU A 359 25.15 -24.05 11.28
C LEU A 359 25.12 -22.96 12.34
N VAL A 360 24.33 -21.91 12.10
CA VAL A 360 24.01 -20.88 13.08
C VAL A 360 22.52 -20.89 13.38
N VAL A 361 22.20 -21.07 14.65
CA VAL A 361 20.82 -21.05 15.16
C VAL A 361 20.55 -19.70 15.80
N LEU A 362 19.66 -18.91 15.20
CA LEU A 362 19.26 -17.60 15.73
C LEU A 362 17.73 -17.47 15.73
N ALA A 363 17.18 -17.02 16.85
CA ALA A 363 15.76 -16.71 16.97
C ALA A 363 15.31 -15.70 15.90
N THR A 364 14.06 -15.83 15.49
CA THR A 364 13.40 -14.83 14.64
C THR A 364 13.42 -13.47 15.35
N GLY A 365 13.83 -12.43 14.61
CA GLY A 365 14.04 -11.09 15.18
C GLY A 365 15.48 -10.76 15.59
N LEU A 366 16.40 -11.74 15.70
CA LEU A 366 17.83 -11.49 15.96
C LEU A 366 18.67 -11.22 14.70
N GLY A 367 18.01 -11.03 13.55
CA GLY A 367 18.65 -10.61 12.30
C GLY A 367 19.54 -11.66 11.64
N LYS A 368 19.00 -12.84 11.31
CA LYS A 368 19.68 -13.91 10.52
C LYS A 368 20.26 -13.37 9.21
N THR A 369 19.43 -12.69 8.43
CA THR A 369 19.80 -12.11 7.14
C THR A 369 20.89 -11.04 7.26
N TRP A 370 20.80 -10.20 8.31
CA TRP A 370 21.83 -9.22 8.63
C TRP A 370 23.16 -9.90 8.98
N LEU A 371 23.13 -10.97 9.78
CA LEU A 371 24.34 -11.74 10.10
C LEU A 371 25.04 -12.23 8.82
N SER A 372 24.30 -12.87 7.91
CA SER A 372 24.89 -13.33 6.64
C SER A 372 25.40 -12.18 5.77
N ALA A 373 24.73 -11.03 5.76
CA ALA A 373 25.17 -9.88 4.98
C ALA A 373 26.50 -9.35 5.53
N PHE A 374 26.61 -9.15 6.85
CA PHE A 374 27.85 -8.74 7.51
C PHE A 374 28.98 -9.75 7.30
N ASP A 375 28.69 -11.04 7.43
CA ASP A 375 29.69 -12.09 7.27
C ASP A 375 30.17 -12.23 5.81
N SER A 376 29.30 -11.93 4.85
CA SER A 376 29.64 -11.92 3.42
C SER A 376 30.55 -10.75 3.02
N ASP A 377 30.54 -9.65 3.78
CA ASP A 377 31.28 -8.42 3.47
C ASP A 377 32.75 -8.52 3.90
N GLN A 378 33.46 -9.45 3.26
CA GLN A 378 34.89 -9.67 3.43
C GLN A 378 35.58 -9.42 2.09
N PRO A 379 36.10 -8.20 1.85
CA PRO A 379 36.74 -7.82 0.60
C PRO A 379 37.86 -8.80 0.19
N GLY A 380 37.78 -9.33 -1.04
CA GLY A 380 38.75 -10.28 -1.59
C GLY A 380 38.63 -11.72 -1.07
N HIS A 381 37.61 -12.01 -0.25
CA HIS A 381 37.35 -13.36 0.26
C HIS A 381 36.08 -13.97 -0.35
N PHE A 382 34.98 -13.20 -0.37
CA PHE A 382 33.67 -13.60 -0.87
C PHE A 382 33.18 -12.62 -1.95
N ASP A 383 33.60 -12.86 -3.19
CA ASP A 383 33.23 -12.01 -4.32
C ASP A 383 31.92 -12.50 -4.94
N ARG A 384 31.75 -13.82 -5.08
CA ARG A 384 30.52 -14.47 -5.55
C ARG A 384 29.75 -15.13 -4.40
N VAL A 385 28.58 -14.59 -4.07
CA VAL A 385 27.73 -15.07 -2.97
C VAL A 385 26.42 -15.62 -3.51
N LEU A 386 25.97 -16.77 -2.97
CA LEU A 386 24.66 -17.34 -3.25
C LEU A 386 23.82 -17.35 -1.97
N PHE A 387 22.68 -16.68 -1.99
CA PHE A 387 21.68 -16.72 -0.93
C PHE A 387 20.48 -17.55 -1.38
N VAL A 388 20.18 -18.62 -0.65
CA VAL A 388 19.11 -19.58 -1.00
C VAL A 388 17.99 -19.54 0.02
N ALA A 389 16.75 -19.42 -0.47
CA ALA A 389 15.54 -19.52 0.34
C ALA A 389 14.43 -20.28 -0.41
N HIS A 390 13.39 -20.68 0.32
CA HIS A 390 12.22 -21.40 -0.23
C HIS A 390 11.09 -20.48 -0.72
N ARG A 391 11.08 -19.21 -0.32
CA ARG A 391 10.10 -18.19 -0.74
C ARG A 391 10.78 -16.99 -1.38
N GLU A 392 10.15 -16.42 -2.38
CA GLU A 392 10.67 -15.27 -3.12
C GLU A 392 10.66 -13.99 -2.27
N GLU A 393 9.71 -13.84 -1.36
CA GLU A 393 9.63 -12.69 -0.46
C GLU A 393 10.86 -12.60 0.46
N ILE A 394 11.37 -13.74 0.95
CA ILE A 394 12.63 -13.79 1.73
C ILE A 394 13.79 -13.30 0.88
N LEU A 395 13.85 -13.70 -0.39
CA LEU A 395 14.90 -13.28 -1.32
C LEU A 395 14.89 -11.77 -1.53
N THR A 396 13.71 -11.18 -1.77
CA THR A 396 13.57 -9.73 -1.94
C THR A 396 14.02 -8.95 -0.71
N GLN A 397 13.71 -9.45 0.48
CA GLN A 397 14.15 -8.84 1.74
C GLN A 397 15.65 -9.00 1.99
N ALA A 398 16.19 -10.18 1.66
CA ALA A 398 17.61 -10.44 1.76
C ALA A 398 18.39 -9.54 0.81
N LEU A 399 17.94 -9.37 -0.44
CA LEU A 399 18.54 -8.43 -1.38
C LEU A 399 18.58 -7.02 -0.81
N GLY A 400 17.48 -6.54 -0.25
CA GLY A 400 17.45 -5.22 0.37
C GLY A 400 18.40 -5.05 1.56
N THR A 401 18.62 -6.12 2.33
CA THR A 401 19.59 -6.14 3.43
C THR A 401 21.03 -6.11 2.91
N PHE A 402 21.33 -6.96 1.93
CA PHE A 402 22.65 -7.04 1.31
C PHE A 402 23.00 -5.77 0.56
N ARG A 403 22.05 -5.09 -0.10
CA ARG A 403 22.27 -3.79 -0.75
C ARG A 403 22.79 -2.73 0.22
N ARG A 404 22.39 -2.77 1.49
CA ARG A 404 22.88 -1.81 2.50
C ARG A 404 24.31 -2.10 2.95
N ILE A 405 24.75 -3.35 2.88
CA ILE A 405 26.09 -3.77 3.28
C ILE A 405 27.06 -3.72 2.09
N ARG A 406 26.60 -4.17 0.92
CA ARG A 406 27.31 -4.20 -0.36
C ARG A 406 26.62 -3.27 -1.36
N PRO A 407 26.70 -1.94 -1.17
CA PRO A 407 25.95 -0.97 -1.98
C PRO A 407 26.31 -1.02 -3.47
N ASP A 408 27.54 -1.41 -3.77
CA ASP A 408 28.12 -1.35 -5.11
C ASP A 408 28.13 -2.69 -5.84
N ALA A 409 27.77 -3.78 -5.15
CA ALA A 409 27.74 -5.11 -5.75
C ALA A 409 26.56 -5.24 -6.72
N ASN A 410 26.76 -5.98 -7.80
CA ASN A 410 25.67 -6.40 -8.66
C ASN A 410 24.84 -7.48 -7.93
N LEU A 411 23.61 -7.14 -7.56
CA LEU A 411 22.69 -8.06 -6.88
C LEU A 411 21.63 -8.50 -7.90
N GLY A 412 21.29 -9.78 -7.92
CA GLY A 412 20.31 -10.30 -8.88
C GLY A 412 19.53 -11.49 -8.35
N PHE A 413 18.45 -11.83 -9.05
CA PHE A 413 17.56 -12.93 -8.69
C PHE A 413 17.74 -14.15 -9.58
N TYR A 414 17.51 -15.33 -8.99
CA TYR A 414 17.38 -16.59 -9.72
C TYR A 414 16.08 -17.30 -9.29
N THR A 415 14.98 -16.87 -9.88
CA THR A 415 13.60 -17.30 -9.58
C THR A 415 12.95 -17.91 -10.82
N GLY A 416 11.66 -18.24 -10.74
CA GLY A 416 10.93 -18.75 -11.91
C GLY A 416 10.84 -17.72 -13.05
N THR A 417 10.86 -16.43 -12.71
CA THR A 417 10.64 -15.29 -13.62
C THR A 417 11.93 -14.60 -14.04
N GLN A 418 12.92 -14.51 -13.14
CA GLN A 418 14.16 -13.74 -13.34
C GLN A 418 15.41 -14.62 -13.17
N LYS A 419 16.45 -14.39 -13.98
CA LYS A 419 17.66 -15.25 -14.03
C LYS A 419 18.94 -14.44 -14.27
N ASP A 420 19.43 -13.77 -13.23
CA ASP A 420 20.62 -12.92 -13.27
C ASP A 420 21.89 -13.69 -12.90
N ALA A 421 22.25 -14.71 -13.68
CA ALA A 421 23.32 -15.66 -13.34
C ALA A 421 24.71 -15.02 -13.08
N ASP A 422 24.94 -13.83 -13.64
CA ASP A 422 26.19 -13.07 -13.56
C ASP A 422 26.27 -12.10 -12.38
N ALA A 423 25.27 -12.08 -11.48
CA ALA A 423 25.28 -11.24 -10.28
C ALA A 423 26.41 -11.60 -9.30
N ASP A 424 27.01 -10.60 -8.63
CA ASP A 424 28.00 -10.81 -7.57
C ASP A 424 27.35 -11.49 -6.36
N VAL A 425 26.11 -11.09 -6.04
CA VAL A 425 25.28 -11.77 -5.04
C VAL A 425 23.99 -12.24 -5.70
N LEU A 426 23.81 -13.55 -5.76
CA LEU A 426 22.66 -14.18 -6.37
C LEU A 426 21.65 -14.63 -5.31
N PHE A 427 20.42 -14.14 -5.40
CA PHE A 427 19.31 -14.54 -4.53
C PHE A 427 18.44 -15.57 -5.24
N ALA A 428 18.53 -16.83 -4.84
CA ALA A 428 17.97 -17.96 -5.59
C ALA A 428 16.86 -18.70 -4.85
N SER A 429 15.77 -18.98 -5.55
CA SER A 429 14.73 -19.89 -5.07
C SER A 429 15.21 -21.33 -5.20
N ILE A 430 15.15 -22.10 -4.11
CA ILE A 430 15.51 -23.53 -4.12
C ILE A 430 14.65 -24.33 -5.09
N GLN A 431 13.40 -23.91 -5.34
CA GLN A 431 12.48 -24.59 -6.25
C GLN A 431 12.94 -24.49 -7.71
N THR A 432 13.60 -23.39 -8.06
CA THR A 432 14.15 -23.15 -9.39
C THR A 432 15.57 -23.68 -9.49
N LEU A 433 16.47 -23.18 -8.64
CA LEU A 433 17.89 -23.52 -8.70
C LEU A 433 18.16 -24.99 -8.36
N GLY A 434 17.37 -25.62 -7.48
CA GLY A 434 17.55 -27.03 -7.10
C GLY A 434 17.21 -28.06 -8.19
N LYS A 435 16.77 -27.62 -9.38
CA LYS A 435 16.55 -28.49 -10.54
C LYS A 435 17.87 -28.76 -11.25
N VAL A 436 18.09 -30.02 -11.66
CA VAL A 436 19.35 -30.47 -12.27
C VAL A 436 19.74 -29.64 -13.50
N SER A 437 18.77 -29.30 -14.35
CA SER A 437 18.97 -28.48 -15.55
C SER A 437 19.45 -27.05 -15.27
N HIS A 438 19.20 -26.54 -14.06
CA HIS A 438 19.64 -25.21 -13.64
C HIS A 438 20.99 -25.29 -12.90
N LEU A 439 21.17 -26.29 -12.02
CA LEU A 439 22.45 -26.54 -11.35
C LEU A 439 23.58 -26.72 -12.36
N SER A 440 23.35 -27.47 -13.44
CA SER A 440 24.37 -27.73 -14.48
C SER A 440 24.86 -26.48 -15.21
N ASN A 441 24.14 -25.37 -15.13
CA ASN A 441 24.56 -24.10 -15.74
C ASN A 441 25.62 -23.37 -14.90
N PHE A 442 25.82 -23.78 -13.66
CA PHE A 442 26.82 -23.20 -12.77
C PHE A 442 27.94 -24.21 -12.50
N ASN A 443 29.18 -23.73 -12.56
CA ASN A 443 30.33 -24.50 -12.11
C ASN A 443 30.19 -24.85 -10.62
N VAL A 444 30.75 -25.98 -10.20
CA VAL A 444 30.80 -26.41 -8.79
C VAL A 444 31.43 -25.35 -7.88
N ASN A 445 32.36 -24.54 -8.39
CA ASN A 445 33.04 -23.45 -7.67
C ASN A 445 32.51 -22.06 -8.06
N ALA A 446 31.29 -21.95 -8.59
CA ALA A 446 30.75 -20.68 -9.07
C ALA A 446 30.48 -19.64 -7.95
N PHE A 447 30.45 -20.08 -6.70
CA PHE A 447 30.16 -19.26 -5.53
C PHE A 447 31.20 -19.50 -4.45
N ASP A 448 31.79 -18.42 -3.91
CA ASP A 448 32.73 -18.47 -2.80
C ASP A 448 32.00 -18.72 -1.46
N TYR A 449 30.78 -18.21 -1.33
CA TYR A 449 30.00 -18.22 -0.11
C TYR A 449 28.55 -18.58 -0.39
N ILE A 450 28.04 -19.61 0.29
CA ILE A 450 26.64 -20.03 0.14
C ILE A 450 25.94 -19.87 1.48
N VAL A 451 24.85 -19.11 1.48
CA VAL A 451 23.96 -18.93 2.61
C VAL A 451 22.66 -19.65 2.31
N VAL A 452 22.22 -20.49 3.23
CA VAL A 452 20.95 -21.21 3.11
C VAL A 452 20.08 -20.83 4.30
N ASP A 453 19.07 -20.00 4.06
CA ASP A 453 18.10 -19.61 5.10
C ASP A 453 17.04 -20.70 5.29
N GLU A 454 16.45 -20.70 6.48
CA GLU A 454 15.55 -21.76 6.96
C GLU A 454 16.10 -23.17 6.70
N PHE A 455 17.37 -23.36 7.10
CA PHE A 455 18.15 -24.58 6.88
C PHE A 455 17.50 -25.85 7.42
N HIS A 456 16.49 -25.74 8.28
CA HIS A 456 15.68 -26.89 8.70
C HIS A 456 14.95 -27.60 7.54
N HIS A 457 14.87 -26.99 6.35
CA HIS A 457 14.41 -27.61 5.10
C HIS A 457 15.48 -28.43 4.36
N ALA A 458 16.75 -28.37 4.78
CA ALA A 458 17.89 -28.92 4.03
C ALA A 458 17.84 -30.44 3.80
N ALA A 459 17.05 -31.18 4.59
CA ALA A 459 16.82 -32.61 4.38
C ALA A 459 16.02 -32.94 3.11
N ALA A 460 15.32 -31.96 2.52
CA ALA A 460 14.58 -32.16 1.29
C ALA A 460 15.52 -32.47 0.10
N ALA A 461 15.05 -33.30 -0.84
CA ALA A 461 15.86 -33.75 -1.98
C ALA A 461 16.39 -32.60 -2.85
N SER A 462 15.66 -31.48 -2.95
CA SER A 462 16.09 -30.28 -3.69
C SER A 462 17.31 -29.61 -3.03
N TYR A 463 17.28 -29.43 -1.71
CA TYR A 463 18.41 -28.88 -0.96
C TYR A 463 19.62 -29.80 -1.02
N ARG A 464 19.44 -31.11 -0.84
CA ARG A 464 20.54 -32.09 -0.97
C ARG A 464 21.23 -32.02 -2.33
N LYS A 465 20.48 -31.88 -3.43
CA LYS A 465 21.06 -31.72 -4.77
C LYS A 465 21.92 -30.46 -4.89
N LEU A 466 21.45 -29.33 -4.36
CA LEU A 466 22.20 -28.08 -4.36
C LEU A 466 23.49 -28.21 -3.53
N LEU A 467 23.37 -28.71 -2.30
CA LEU A 467 24.50 -28.87 -1.37
C LEU A 467 25.55 -29.86 -1.89
N ASN A 468 25.14 -30.89 -2.64
CA ASN A 468 26.07 -31.85 -3.24
C ASN A 468 26.74 -31.33 -4.52
N HIS A 469 26.16 -30.32 -5.19
CA HIS A 469 26.69 -29.77 -6.45
C HIS A 469 27.79 -28.74 -6.20
N PHE A 470 27.57 -27.81 -5.27
CA PHE A 470 28.50 -26.70 -5.04
C PHE A 470 29.58 -27.01 -4.00
N GLN A 471 30.78 -26.44 -4.20
CA GLN A 471 31.91 -26.50 -3.27
C GLN A 471 32.39 -25.08 -2.93
N PRO A 472 31.65 -24.32 -2.11
CA PRO A 472 32.06 -22.98 -1.73
C PRO A 472 33.25 -22.99 -0.77
N LYS A 473 33.93 -21.84 -0.62
CA LYS A 473 34.91 -21.62 0.45
C LYS A 473 34.24 -21.74 1.82
N PHE A 474 32.98 -21.32 1.94
CA PHE A 474 32.18 -21.55 3.13
C PHE A 474 30.67 -21.69 2.87
N LEU A 475 30.03 -22.67 3.52
CA LEU A 475 28.59 -22.88 3.54
C LEU A 475 28.02 -22.49 4.92
N LEU A 476 27.14 -21.50 4.96
CA LEU A 476 26.41 -21.08 6.15
C LEU A 476 24.95 -21.55 6.11
N GLY A 477 24.58 -22.42 7.05
CA GLY A 477 23.18 -22.73 7.35
C GLY A 477 22.62 -21.78 8.40
N LEU A 478 21.47 -21.14 8.13
CA LEU A 478 20.75 -20.30 9.08
C LEU A 478 19.39 -20.92 9.41
N THR A 479 19.07 -21.08 10.69
CA THR A 479 17.74 -21.54 11.12
C THR A 479 17.34 -20.92 12.46
N ALA A 480 16.04 -20.75 12.68
CA ALA A 480 15.50 -20.43 14.02
C ALA A 480 15.11 -21.69 14.82
N THR A 481 14.92 -22.82 14.13
CA THR A 481 14.44 -24.07 14.72
C THR A 481 15.37 -25.20 14.29
N PRO A 482 16.28 -25.67 15.17
CA PRO A 482 17.13 -26.82 14.86
C PRO A 482 16.38 -28.15 15.04
N ASP A 483 15.39 -28.17 15.93
CA ASP A 483 14.73 -29.39 16.37
C ASP A 483 13.55 -29.78 15.47
N ARG A 484 13.80 -30.69 14.53
CA ARG A 484 12.82 -31.72 14.16
C ARG A 484 13.01 -32.92 15.09
N THR A 485 12.00 -33.78 15.21
CA THR A 485 12.12 -35.10 15.87
C THR A 485 13.26 -35.99 15.32
N ASP A 486 13.90 -35.57 14.22
CA ASP A 486 14.87 -36.32 13.44
C ASP A 486 16.24 -35.61 13.39
N GLY A 487 16.54 -34.73 14.36
CA GLY A 487 17.61 -33.70 14.38
C GLY A 487 19.07 -34.11 14.07
N GLY A 488 19.37 -35.40 13.84
CA GLY A 488 20.69 -35.86 13.38
C GLY A 488 21.00 -35.49 11.92
N ASP A 489 19.99 -35.31 11.06
CA ASP A 489 20.21 -35.16 9.61
C ASP A 489 20.66 -33.74 9.17
N LEU A 490 20.46 -32.71 10.01
CA LEU A 490 20.78 -31.31 9.64
C LEU A 490 22.21 -30.92 9.97
N LEU A 491 22.70 -31.30 11.16
CA LEU A 491 24.08 -31.01 11.59
C LEU A 491 25.09 -31.72 10.69
N GLY A 492 24.79 -32.95 10.25
CA GLY A 492 25.62 -33.68 9.29
C GLY A 492 25.84 -32.94 7.96
N LEU A 493 24.84 -32.20 7.47
CA LEU A 493 24.96 -31.37 6.26
C LEU A 493 25.87 -30.14 6.46
N CYS A 494 26.11 -29.76 7.72
CA CYS A 494 27.05 -28.70 8.11
C CYS A 494 28.30 -29.28 8.78
N GLN A 495 28.72 -30.51 8.45
CA GLN A 495 29.93 -31.15 8.98
C GLN A 495 29.94 -31.27 10.52
N GLU A 496 28.77 -31.51 11.12
CA GLU A 496 28.59 -31.56 12.58
C GLU A 496 29.02 -30.27 13.30
N ASN A 497 29.09 -29.14 12.57
CA ASN A 497 29.62 -27.89 13.07
C ASN A 497 28.50 -26.90 13.44
N LEU A 498 28.03 -26.98 14.68
CA LEU A 498 27.19 -25.94 15.28
C LEU A 498 28.06 -24.76 15.72
N VAL A 499 28.04 -23.67 14.94
CA VAL A 499 28.92 -22.52 15.15
C VAL A 499 28.43 -21.62 16.28
N TYR A 500 27.13 -21.34 16.31
CA TYR A 500 26.53 -20.45 17.31
C TYR A 500 25.05 -20.78 17.51
N ARG A 501 24.55 -20.63 18.75
CA ARG A 501 23.14 -20.82 19.11
C ARG A 501 22.66 -19.70 20.03
N CYS A 502 21.61 -19.01 19.59
CA CYS A 502 20.79 -18.11 20.39
C CYS A 502 19.34 -18.24 19.92
N ASP A 503 18.65 -19.26 20.43
CA ASP A 503 17.24 -19.54 20.12
C ASP A 503 16.29 -18.61 20.90
N LEU A 504 14.98 -18.85 20.76
CA LEU A 504 13.94 -18.01 21.34
C LEU A 504 14.11 -17.82 22.86
N PHE A 505 14.31 -18.94 23.57
CA PHE A 505 14.41 -18.95 25.02
C PHE A 505 15.72 -18.31 25.49
N GLU A 506 16.82 -18.58 24.79
CA GLU A 506 18.09 -17.90 25.05
C GLU A 506 17.98 -16.39 24.85
N GLY A 507 17.31 -15.97 23.76
CA GLY A 507 17.08 -14.57 23.43
C GLY A 507 16.27 -13.85 24.51
N ILE A 508 15.21 -14.47 25.04
CA ILE A 508 14.42 -13.92 26.14
C ILE A 508 15.24 -13.88 27.44
N ARG A 509 15.93 -14.97 27.80
CA ARG A 509 16.71 -15.06 29.05
C ARG A 509 17.84 -14.03 29.12
N ARG A 510 18.47 -13.73 27.98
CA ARG A 510 19.52 -12.70 27.85
C ARG A 510 18.96 -11.27 27.71
N GLY A 511 17.63 -11.08 27.72
CA GLY A 511 16.99 -9.77 27.57
C GLY A 511 17.15 -9.15 26.17
N LEU A 512 17.44 -9.97 25.16
CA LEU A 512 17.55 -9.58 23.75
C LEU A 512 16.17 -9.53 23.08
N LEU A 513 15.25 -10.38 23.54
CA LEU A 513 13.85 -10.43 23.14
C LEU A 513 12.96 -10.02 24.32
N SER A 514 11.78 -9.51 24.01
CA SER A 514 10.72 -9.22 24.98
C SER A 514 10.13 -10.53 25.50
N PRO A 515 9.86 -10.66 26.82
CA PRO A 515 9.10 -11.79 27.34
C PRO A 515 7.68 -11.81 26.79
N PHE A 516 6.98 -12.93 26.89
CA PHE A 516 5.59 -13.04 26.43
C PHE A 516 4.67 -13.70 27.46
N HIS A 517 3.39 -13.34 27.39
CA HIS A 517 2.29 -14.00 28.10
C HIS A 517 1.43 -14.76 27.08
N TYR A 518 1.29 -16.06 27.26
CA TYR A 518 0.51 -16.93 26.38
C TYR A 518 -0.86 -17.23 26.99
N TYR A 519 -1.92 -16.91 26.25
CA TYR A 519 -3.31 -17.18 26.61
C TYR A 519 -3.94 -18.10 25.57
N GLY A 520 -4.11 -19.38 25.94
CA GLY A 520 -4.87 -20.33 25.16
C GLY A 520 -6.37 -20.15 25.40
N VAL A 521 -7.10 -19.68 24.38
CA VAL A 521 -8.55 -19.52 24.42
C VAL A 521 -9.19 -20.77 23.82
N PRO A 522 -10.06 -21.50 24.55
CA PRO A 522 -10.80 -22.62 24.00
C PRO A 522 -11.71 -22.14 22.86
N ASP A 523 -11.49 -22.65 21.66
CA ASP A 523 -12.33 -22.33 20.51
C ASP A 523 -13.63 -23.15 20.57
N THR A 524 -14.76 -22.51 20.31
CA THR A 524 -16.08 -23.17 20.30
C THR A 524 -16.34 -23.93 19.00
N VAL A 525 -15.52 -23.69 17.98
CA VAL A 525 -15.59 -24.39 16.68
C VAL A 525 -15.15 -25.85 16.85
N ASN A 526 -15.97 -26.77 16.31
CA ASN A 526 -15.63 -28.19 16.29
C ASN A 526 -14.77 -28.53 15.05
N TYR A 527 -13.46 -28.45 15.22
CA TYR A 527 -12.47 -28.75 14.17
C TYR A 527 -12.44 -30.22 13.76
N ALA A 528 -12.89 -31.15 14.60
CA ALA A 528 -12.92 -32.58 14.27
C ALA A 528 -13.85 -32.91 13.09
N ASN A 529 -14.84 -32.05 12.80
CA ASN A 529 -15.77 -32.23 11.70
C ASN A 529 -15.27 -31.62 10.37
N ILE A 530 -14.16 -30.88 10.40
CA ILE A 530 -13.61 -30.23 9.20
C ILE A 530 -12.73 -31.25 8.47
N PRO A 531 -12.95 -31.50 7.16
CA PRO A 531 -12.15 -32.47 6.42
C PRO A 531 -10.65 -32.15 6.47
N TRP A 532 -9.84 -33.17 6.76
CA TRP A 532 -8.38 -33.08 6.75
C TRP A 532 -7.83 -33.77 5.49
N ARG A 533 -7.20 -32.99 4.59
CA ARG A 533 -6.68 -33.48 3.31
C ARG A 533 -5.17 -33.33 3.28
N GLY A 534 -4.46 -34.46 3.26
CA GLY A 534 -3.00 -34.49 3.31
C GLY A 534 -2.47 -34.02 4.67
N THR A 535 -1.89 -32.82 4.71
CA THR A 535 -1.30 -32.23 5.93
C THR A 535 -2.02 -30.97 6.42
N ARG A 536 -3.18 -30.63 5.83
CA ARG A 536 -3.93 -29.41 6.17
C ARG A 536 -5.44 -29.63 6.20
N PHE A 537 -6.16 -28.72 6.85
CA PHE A 537 -7.62 -28.64 6.75
C PHE A 537 -8.08 -28.22 5.35
N ASP A 538 -9.31 -28.62 4.99
CA ASP A 538 -9.98 -28.08 3.82
C ASP A 538 -10.24 -26.56 3.99
N PRO A 539 -9.71 -25.69 3.11
CA PRO A 539 -9.73 -24.25 3.31
C PRO A 539 -11.14 -23.62 3.32
N GLU A 540 -12.06 -24.13 2.50
CA GLU A 540 -13.42 -23.56 2.38
C GLU A 540 -14.27 -23.92 3.60
N GLU A 541 -14.24 -25.19 4.00
CA GLU A 541 -14.93 -25.67 5.20
C GLU A 541 -14.37 -25.02 6.47
N LEU A 542 -13.04 -24.88 6.56
CA LEU A 542 -12.40 -24.18 7.68
C LEU A 542 -12.85 -22.72 7.77
N THR A 543 -12.87 -22.01 6.63
CA THR A 543 -13.31 -20.61 6.58
C THR A 543 -14.75 -20.47 7.05
N THR A 544 -15.64 -21.33 6.57
CA THR A 544 -17.06 -21.33 6.94
C THR A 544 -17.26 -21.57 8.43
N ALA A 545 -16.48 -22.49 9.00
CA ALA A 545 -16.55 -22.79 10.42
C ALA A 545 -16.09 -21.64 11.33
N VAL A 546 -15.08 -20.87 10.91
CA VAL A 546 -14.47 -19.83 11.76
C VAL A 546 -14.96 -18.40 11.49
N ALA A 547 -15.48 -18.10 10.30
CA ALA A 547 -15.97 -16.77 9.92
C ALA A 547 -17.44 -16.56 10.33
N THR A 548 -17.72 -16.72 11.63
CA THR A 548 -19.07 -16.57 12.20
C THR A 548 -19.14 -15.37 13.14
N LEU A 549 -20.32 -14.74 13.23
CA LEU A 549 -20.54 -13.59 14.14
C LEU A 549 -20.28 -13.96 15.60
N ALA A 550 -20.75 -15.13 16.05
CA ALA A 550 -20.55 -15.60 17.42
C ALA A 550 -19.06 -15.74 17.77
N ARG A 551 -18.24 -16.26 16.84
CA ARG A 551 -16.80 -16.34 17.06
C ARG A 551 -16.14 -14.96 17.02
N ALA A 552 -16.53 -14.09 16.08
CA ALA A 552 -16.01 -12.73 16.02
C ALA A 552 -16.31 -11.91 17.28
N GLU A 553 -17.51 -12.06 17.85
CA GLU A 553 -17.90 -11.49 19.15
C GLU A 553 -16.99 -11.97 20.29
N ASN A 554 -16.73 -13.28 20.35
CA ASN A 554 -15.84 -13.85 21.36
C ASN A 554 -14.39 -13.35 21.19
N VAL A 555 -13.89 -13.32 19.95
CA VAL A 555 -12.57 -12.78 19.60
C VAL A 555 -12.42 -11.33 20.00
N LEU A 556 -13.44 -10.51 19.74
CA LEU A 556 -13.48 -9.12 20.17
C LEU A 556 -13.50 -8.97 21.69
N GLY A 557 -14.26 -9.83 22.40
CA GLY A 557 -14.29 -9.86 23.86
C GLY A 557 -12.91 -10.15 24.46
N GLU A 558 -12.22 -11.18 23.97
CA GLU A 558 -10.87 -11.51 24.42
C GLU A 558 -9.85 -10.43 24.04
N TYR A 559 -9.98 -9.82 22.85
CA TYR A 559 -9.15 -8.69 22.45
C TYR A 559 -9.33 -7.49 23.41
N ARG A 560 -10.57 -7.14 23.78
CA ARG A 560 -10.81 -6.03 24.73
C ARG A 560 -10.28 -6.34 26.14
N ARG A 561 -10.21 -7.62 26.52
CA ARG A 561 -9.76 -8.06 27.84
C ARG A 561 -8.23 -8.15 27.96
N LEU A 562 -7.58 -8.68 26.92
CA LEU A 562 -6.17 -9.05 26.94
C LEU A 562 -5.31 -8.28 25.94
N GLY A 563 -5.91 -7.79 24.86
CA GLY A 563 -5.22 -7.16 23.75
C GLY A 563 -4.69 -5.78 24.10
N GLY A 564 -3.59 -5.44 23.45
CA GLY A 564 -2.95 -4.13 23.51
C GLY A 564 -3.34 -3.22 22.35
N HIS A 565 -2.51 -2.21 22.13
CA HIS A 565 -2.79 -1.14 21.18
C HIS A 565 -2.36 -1.48 19.75
N ARG A 566 -1.40 -2.39 19.58
CA ARG A 566 -0.79 -2.71 18.27
C ARG A 566 -0.82 -4.21 18.05
N THR A 567 -1.88 -4.67 17.40
CA THR A 567 -2.21 -6.09 17.30
C THR A 567 -2.05 -6.64 15.88
N LEU A 568 -1.35 -7.77 15.76
CA LEU A 568 -1.32 -8.59 14.55
C LEU A 568 -2.23 -9.81 14.75
N ALA A 569 -3.16 -10.04 13.83
CA ALA A 569 -4.11 -11.15 13.90
C ALA A 569 -4.00 -12.06 12.67
N PHE A 570 -3.68 -13.34 12.88
CA PHE A 570 -3.49 -14.32 11.82
C PHE A 570 -4.76 -15.13 11.56
N CYS A 571 -5.34 -14.96 10.38
CA CYS A 571 -6.55 -15.63 9.92
C CYS A 571 -6.25 -16.84 9.02
N CYS A 572 -7.25 -17.69 8.80
CA CYS A 572 -7.14 -18.90 7.99
C CYS A 572 -7.31 -18.67 6.48
N SER A 573 -7.97 -17.58 6.08
CA SER A 573 -8.27 -17.27 4.68
C SER A 573 -8.54 -15.78 4.50
N VAL A 574 -8.44 -15.31 3.24
CA VAL A 574 -8.71 -13.92 2.83
C VAL A 574 -10.10 -13.48 3.32
N THR A 575 -11.11 -14.30 3.03
CA THR A 575 -12.50 -14.05 3.45
C THR A 575 -12.62 -13.88 4.97
N HIS A 576 -11.92 -14.70 5.75
CA HIS A 576 -11.94 -14.58 7.21
C HIS A 576 -11.24 -13.30 7.70
N ALA A 577 -10.10 -12.92 7.11
CA ALA A 577 -9.42 -11.66 7.45
C ALA A 577 -10.29 -10.43 7.14
N ASP A 578 -10.90 -10.39 5.96
CA ASP A 578 -11.80 -9.30 5.56
C ASP A 578 -13.06 -9.23 6.43
N PHE A 579 -13.60 -10.40 6.81
CA PHE A 579 -14.74 -10.48 7.73
C PHE A 579 -14.39 -9.92 9.11
N MET A 580 -13.25 -10.33 9.69
CA MET A 580 -12.82 -9.87 11.01
C MET A 580 -12.47 -8.38 11.03
N ALA A 581 -11.79 -7.88 9.99
CA ALA A 581 -11.47 -6.46 9.87
C ALA A 581 -12.74 -5.60 9.77
N ARG A 582 -13.72 -6.03 8.96
CA ARG A 582 -15.04 -5.37 8.87
C ARG A 582 -15.74 -5.37 10.23
N TYR A 583 -15.87 -6.54 10.85
CA TYR A 583 -16.52 -6.69 12.14
C TYR A 583 -15.89 -5.80 13.23
N PHE A 584 -14.56 -5.73 13.32
CA PHE A 584 -13.87 -4.87 14.29
C PHE A 584 -14.11 -3.38 14.02
N ARG A 585 -14.13 -2.96 12.74
CA ARG A 585 -14.44 -1.58 12.35
C ARG A 585 -15.87 -1.18 12.71
N ASP A 586 -16.85 -2.05 12.48
CA ASP A 586 -18.25 -1.82 12.84
C ASP A 586 -18.44 -1.63 14.35
N GLN A 587 -17.54 -2.23 15.14
CA GLN A 587 -17.49 -2.13 16.60
C GLN A 587 -16.61 -0.97 17.09
N GLY A 588 -16.18 -0.08 16.19
CA GLY A 588 -15.43 1.13 16.51
C GLY A 588 -13.92 0.96 16.68
N ILE A 589 -13.35 -0.21 16.34
CA ILE A 589 -11.91 -0.44 16.41
C ILE A 589 -11.27 -0.14 15.06
N SER A 590 -10.16 0.59 15.06
CA SER A 590 -9.37 0.83 13.86
C SER A 590 -8.72 -0.48 13.41
N ALA A 591 -9.25 -1.09 12.35
CA ALA A 591 -8.79 -2.39 11.84
C ALA A 591 -8.70 -2.43 10.32
N ALA A 592 -7.73 -3.19 9.79
CA ALA A 592 -7.51 -3.40 8.36
C ALA A 592 -7.11 -4.86 8.09
N ALA A 593 -7.31 -5.32 6.84
CA ALA A 593 -6.89 -6.63 6.38
C ALA A 593 -5.82 -6.50 5.28
N VAL A 594 -4.72 -7.22 5.43
CA VAL A 594 -3.61 -7.28 4.45
C VAL A 594 -3.37 -8.72 4.01
N HIS A 595 -3.55 -8.97 2.72
CA HIS A 595 -3.51 -10.30 2.09
C HIS A 595 -3.26 -10.21 0.57
N SER A 596 -3.21 -11.34 -0.14
CA SER A 596 -2.80 -11.39 -1.57
C SER A 596 -3.89 -11.03 -2.59
N ALA A 597 -5.16 -11.00 -2.18
CA ALA A 597 -6.25 -10.64 -3.09
C ALA A 597 -6.30 -9.13 -3.40
N PRO A 598 -6.85 -8.72 -4.57
CA PRO A 598 -6.96 -7.31 -4.97
C PRO A 598 -7.73 -6.41 -3.99
N SER A 599 -8.58 -6.98 -3.12
CA SER A 599 -9.30 -6.26 -2.07
C SER A 599 -8.42 -5.86 -0.88
N SER A 600 -7.15 -6.26 -0.84
CA SER A 600 -6.24 -6.00 0.27
C SER A 600 -6.04 -4.52 0.51
N ALA A 601 -5.94 -4.14 1.78
CA ALA A 601 -5.39 -2.83 2.12
C ALA A 601 -3.92 -2.73 1.67
N PRO A 602 -3.43 -1.51 1.33
CA PRO A 602 -2.02 -1.26 1.05
C PRO A 602 -1.16 -1.69 2.24
N ARG A 603 -0.15 -2.52 2.00
CA ARG A 603 0.64 -3.16 3.05
C ARG A 603 1.51 -2.13 3.77
N ALA A 604 2.27 -1.32 3.03
CA ALA A 604 3.17 -0.30 3.56
C ALA A 604 2.43 0.64 4.50
N ASN A 605 1.36 1.29 4.03
CA ASN A 605 0.56 2.20 4.83
C ASN A 605 -0.09 1.51 6.05
N SER A 606 -0.66 0.31 5.89
CA SER A 606 -1.28 -0.41 7.03
C SER A 606 -0.26 -0.75 8.12
N LEU A 607 0.97 -1.08 7.75
CA LEU A 607 2.06 -1.36 8.69
C LEU A 607 2.54 -0.09 9.39
N GLU A 608 2.63 1.04 8.68
CA GLU A 608 2.95 2.35 9.27
C GLU A 608 1.87 2.84 10.24
N GLU A 609 0.60 2.71 9.85
CA GLU A 609 -0.54 3.05 10.71
C GLU A 609 -0.57 2.16 11.96
N LEU A 610 -0.19 0.88 11.85
CA LEU A 610 -0.08 0.00 13.02
C LEU A 610 1.10 0.41 13.92
N ALA A 611 2.24 0.76 13.33
CA ALA A 611 3.42 1.17 14.08
C ALA A 611 3.17 2.48 14.85
N ASN A 612 2.55 3.47 14.21
CA ASN A 612 2.24 4.77 14.82
C ASN A 612 1.00 4.74 15.74
N GLY A 613 0.20 3.66 15.71
CA GLY A 613 -0.97 3.45 16.57
C GLY A 613 -2.28 4.04 16.04
N THR A 614 -2.30 4.55 14.80
CA THR A 614 -3.54 4.97 14.12
C THR A 614 -4.42 3.76 13.77
N LEU A 615 -3.78 2.63 13.46
CA LEU A 615 -4.41 1.32 13.31
C LEU A 615 -4.18 0.50 14.57
N SER A 616 -5.23 -0.11 15.11
CA SER A 616 -5.15 -0.93 16.33
C SER A 616 -4.93 -2.41 16.02
N VAL A 617 -5.57 -2.90 14.96
CA VAL A 617 -5.54 -4.33 14.60
C VAL A 617 -5.32 -4.52 13.10
N LEU A 618 -4.32 -5.32 12.74
CA LEU A 618 -4.07 -5.74 11.36
C LEU A 618 -4.31 -7.24 11.22
N PHE A 619 -5.35 -7.59 10.47
CA PHE A 619 -5.68 -8.97 10.12
C PHE A 619 -4.90 -9.41 8.88
N THR A 620 -4.37 -10.63 8.88
CA THR A 620 -3.53 -11.11 7.77
C THR A 620 -3.67 -12.60 7.52
N VAL A 621 -3.35 -12.98 6.27
CA VAL A 621 -3.36 -14.36 5.78
C VAL A 621 -2.07 -14.59 5.03
N ASP A 622 -1.16 -15.34 5.66
CA ASP A 622 0.10 -15.82 5.10
C ASP A 622 1.14 -14.79 4.60
N ILE A 623 0.73 -13.60 4.16
CA ILE A 623 1.60 -12.51 3.66
C ILE A 623 2.53 -11.98 4.75
N LEU A 624 2.05 -11.89 5.99
CA LEU A 624 2.84 -11.38 7.11
C LEU A 624 3.53 -12.50 7.91
N ASN A 625 3.45 -13.76 7.43
CA ASN A 625 4.20 -14.86 8.05
C ASN A 625 5.71 -14.65 7.92
N GLU A 626 6.14 -13.96 6.86
CA GLU A 626 7.52 -13.64 6.52
C GLU A 626 7.64 -12.12 6.27
N GLY A 627 8.64 -11.49 6.88
CA GLY A 627 9.00 -10.12 6.52
C GLY A 627 8.28 -8.93 7.16
N VAL A 628 7.37 -9.10 8.12
CA VAL A 628 6.93 -7.96 8.95
C VAL A 628 7.94 -7.65 10.03
N ASP A 629 8.38 -6.41 10.06
CA ASP A 629 9.26 -5.85 11.07
C ASP A 629 8.59 -4.65 11.75
N ILE A 630 7.69 -4.93 12.70
CA ILE A 630 7.12 -3.90 13.57
C ILE A 630 7.46 -4.27 15.01
N PRO A 631 8.59 -3.76 15.55
CA PRO A 631 8.99 -4.04 16.92
C PRO A 631 7.93 -3.62 17.96
N ALA A 632 7.14 -2.60 17.62
CA ALA A 632 6.11 -2.03 18.46
C ALA A 632 4.87 -2.91 18.66
N VAL A 633 4.70 -4.01 17.91
CA VAL A 633 3.58 -4.96 18.09
C VAL A 633 3.59 -5.49 19.52
N ASP A 634 2.50 -5.28 20.25
CA ASP A 634 2.35 -5.70 21.65
C ASP A 634 1.44 -6.92 21.81
N THR A 635 0.69 -7.26 20.75
CA THR A 635 -0.29 -8.36 20.78
C THR A 635 -0.27 -9.16 19.49
N VAL A 636 -0.28 -10.49 19.61
CA VAL A 636 -0.45 -11.42 18.49
C VAL A 636 -1.67 -12.30 18.76
N MET A 637 -2.62 -12.30 17.83
CA MET A 637 -3.81 -13.14 17.86
C MET A 637 -3.69 -14.25 16.81
N LEU A 638 -3.73 -15.50 17.25
CA LEU A 638 -3.72 -16.67 16.37
C LEU A 638 -5.15 -17.19 16.25
N LEU A 639 -5.84 -16.75 15.18
CA LEU A 639 -7.26 -17.06 14.95
C LEU A 639 -7.47 -18.26 14.03
N ARG A 640 -6.40 -19.01 13.76
CA ARG A 640 -6.38 -20.17 12.87
C ARG A 640 -5.68 -21.36 13.53
N PRO A 641 -5.99 -22.60 13.11
CA PRO A 641 -5.16 -23.74 13.46
C PRO A 641 -3.73 -23.53 12.91
N THR A 642 -2.73 -23.54 13.80
CA THR A 642 -1.31 -23.51 13.38
C THR A 642 -0.85 -24.95 13.25
N GLU A 643 -0.70 -25.41 12.02
CA GLU A 643 -0.40 -26.82 11.69
C GLU A 643 1.09 -27.17 11.87
N SER A 644 1.96 -26.17 12.07
CA SER A 644 3.42 -26.34 12.19
C SER A 644 4.01 -25.49 13.31
N ASN A 645 4.90 -26.09 14.12
CA ASN A 645 5.67 -25.39 15.16
C ASN A 645 6.62 -24.32 14.59
N ILE A 646 7.18 -24.58 13.41
CA ILE A 646 8.06 -23.62 12.71
C ILE A 646 7.27 -22.34 12.43
N LEU A 647 6.06 -22.49 11.89
CA LEU A 647 5.20 -21.36 11.56
C LEU A 647 4.77 -20.58 12.81
N TRP A 648 4.45 -21.28 13.89
CA TRP A 648 4.13 -20.67 15.17
C TRP A 648 5.30 -19.83 15.70
N THR A 649 6.51 -20.39 15.74
CA THR A 649 7.72 -19.70 16.20
C THR A 649 8.05 -18.49 15.31
N GLN A 650 7.83 -18.60 14.00
CA GLN A 650 8.01 -17.49 13.07
C GLN A 650 7.00 -16.36 13.29
N GLN A 651 5.72 -16.69 13.50
CA GLN A 651 4.66 -15.71 13.75
C GLN A 651 4.85 -15.00 15.10
N VAL A 652 5.09 -15.76 16.17
CA VAL A 652 5.28 -15.23 17.52
C VAL A 652 6.57 -14.43 17.62
N GLY A 653 7.68 -14.92 17.06
CA GLY A 653 8.97 -14.25 17.15
C GLY A 653 9.02 -12.85 16.53
N ARG A 654 8.08 -12.50 15.65
CA ARG A 654 7.90 -11.13 15.15
C ARG A 654 7.48 -10.18 16.26
N GLY A 655 6.56 -10.63 17.11
CA GLY A 655 6.11 -9.89 18.28
C GLY A 655 7.11 -9.92 19.43
N LEU A 656 8.23 -10.66 19.38
CA LEU A 656 9.17 -10.72 20.51
C LEU A 656 10.28 -9.68 20.43
N ARG A 657 10.31 -8.84 19.39
CA ARG A 657 11.26 -7.72 19.32
C ARG A 657 10.98 -6.71 20.44
N ARG A 658 12.05 -6.13 20.98
CA ARG A 658 11.97 -5.05 21.97
C ARG A 658 11.56 -3.75 21.29
N ALA A 659 10.73 -2.98 21.98
CA ALA A 659 10.35 -1.63 21.60
C ALA A 659 10.23 -0.76 22.86
N GLU A 660 10.39 0.54 22.70
CA GLU A 660 10.17 1.49 23.77
C GLU A 660 8.71 1.44 24.24
N GLY A 661 8.49 1.44 25.56
CA GLY A 661 7.16 1.31 26.16
C GLY A 661 6.57 -0.11 26.17
N LYS A 662 7.25 -1.11 25.58
CA LYS A 662 6.79 -2.50 25.57
C LYS A 662 7.49 -3.34 26.63
N SER A 663 6.72 -3.84 27.60
CA SER A 663 7.19 -4.71 28.67
C SER A 663 7.16 -6.20 28.28
N PHE A 664 6.07 -6.65 27.66
CA PHE A 664 5.87 -8.02 27.20
C PHE A 664 5.02 -8.08 25.91
N LEU A 665 5.05 -9.21 25.23
CA LEU A 665 4.12 -9.57 24.15
C LEU A 665 2.94 -10.36 24.70
N THR A 666 1.71 -9.98 24.38
CA THR A 666 0.52 -10.82 24.64
C THR A 666 0.25 -11.72 23.43
N ILE A 667 0.12 -13.03 23.66
CA ILE A 667 -0.27 -14.00 22.63
C ILE A 667 -1.65 -14.56 22.99
N ILE A 668 -2.62 -14.36 22.12
CA ILE A 668 -3.98 -14.91 22.24
C ILE A 668 -4.13 -16.00 21.18
N ASP A 669 -4.11 -17.27 21.58
CA ASP A 669 -4.17 -18.41 20.66
C ASP A 669 -5.49 -19.15 20.80
N TYR A 670 -6.27 -19.23 19.73
CA TYR A 670 -7.52 -19.98 19.71
C TYR A 670 -7.23 -21.46 19.47
N ILE A 671 -7.53 -22.28 20.48
CA ILE A 671 -7.18 -23.70 20.53
C ILE A 671 -8.43 -24.54 20.29
N GLY A 672 -8.43 -25.28 19.19
CA GLY A 672 -9.50 -26.21 18.81
C GLY A 672 -9.29 -27.65 19.28
N ASN A 673 -10.30 -28.49 19.07
CA ASN A 673 -10.33 -29.90 19.45
C ASN A 673 -9.71 -30.86 18.42
N HIS A 674 -8.54 -30.51 17.85
CA HIS A 674 -7.85 -31.35 16.84
C HIS A 674 -6.38 -31.65 17.22
N LYS A 675 -5.85 -32.81 16.80
CA LYS A 675 -4.49 -33.28 17.17
C LYS A 675 -3.38 -32.30 16.79
N SER A 676 -3.57 -31.50 15.74
CA SER A 676 -2.62 -30.46 15.32
C SER A 676 -2.33 -29.43 16.42
N PHE A 677 -3.26 -29.20 17.35
CA PHE A 677 -3.08 -28.25 18.45
C PHE A 677 -2.22 -28.81 19.60
N LEU A 678 -2.09 -30.14 19.74
CA LEU A 678 -1.27 -30.78 20.79
C LEU A 678 0.23 -30.51 20.60
N ASN A 679 0.68 -30.29 19.36
CA ASN A 679 2.07 -29.95 19.08
C ASN A 679 2.44 -28.52 19.51
N LYS A 680 1.46 -27.60 19.59
CA LYS A 680 1.72 -26.20 20.00
C LYS A 680 2.06 -26.08 21.48
N VAL A 681 1.33 -26.82 22.33
CA VAL A 681 1.49 -26.78 23.80
C VAL A 681 2.89 -27.23 24.21
N ARG A 682 3.50 -28.18 23.50
CA ARG A 682 4.90 -28.61 23.70
C ARG A 682 5.96 -27.58 23.30
N SER A 683 5.58 -26.53 22.58
CA SER A 683 6.51 -25.49 22.10
C SER A 683 6.38 -24.19 22.89
N ALA A 684 5.24 -24.00 23.56
CA ALA A 684 5.00 -22.90 24.50
C ALA A 684 5.40 -23.26 25.95
N LEU A 685 5.44 -24.55 26.29
CA LEU A 685 6.02 -25.13 27.51
C LEU A 685 7.46 -25.56 27.24
#